data_AF-A0A937EW01-F1
#
_entry.id   AF-A0A937EW01-F1
#
_cell.length_a   1.000
_cell.length_b   1.000
_cell.length_c   1.000
_cell.angle_alpha   90.00
_cell.angle_beta   90.00
_cell.angle_gamma   90.00
#
_symmetry.space_group_name_H-M   'P 1'
#
loop_
_entity.id
_entity.type
_entity.pdbx_description
1 polymer ?
#
loop_
_entity_poly.entity_id
_entity_poly.type
_entity_poly.pdbx_seq_one_letter_code
_entity_poly.pdbx_strand_id
1 'polypeptide(L)'
;MDVQSFIAQLPTLYRNWGTAQADPISSQFQDILAQTGGSTTTGVMQLLHTAIDYLETGELYCEVGCWTGANLVAALVHHPHCMAYAITTPVEPEVQAAIQGQLADNLAKFGLQDQVLVCAQSLEVFFNHLQESGLEDRIGVYCYHGQADYRSQLLGLLRVQPFLADRALMILGNADSSLVRQATWDFLAMYPQAVLELDLLPGTDHGFWQGLMVVGWDAQRTERTPAQQPEAREITTIAAIHRLAQEYQHTHLEAIRQQAVKWHVNGQYADAERLYRDYLLHYPNHAETWLNLGMLLDLMQHDQAAIVALERSLALNPTHPTAHHMRGLVLQRVGQIPAAIAAFQQAITFDASQVDAYARLGELLFNQGNLSQAEHYYRQAIAVNPNHTASYLNLGDLLMTQQHYPEAIAAYRQALNLDPKGFIALEKLHQAYDATGETAKAHYCAGYALYRRGNHELALAQFLAFLEHKPLSSVEEYLTVYDCFHNCGQTEAGLPYLQQAAALNPADQFLQVLPDLALPFLYRLPEEITVYRQRYIQAYHRLMQTVETADRQNQAINISSIKDHNNFYLCYQGMNDRELQAQYGQLLYRVVADLYPQWINPLPMLPVSQTGKIRIGYIADALGSNSMTRWVAGWLKNHDRQQFDLYCYSLSTSVDLQAARFQAMSDQFQVFSGEINSICQKIIDDQLHILVFLAIGTSHQIAQIASLRLAPIQCSAWGHPVTSGLVNIDYFLSGDLMESATAEAHYTEQLIRLPNLGISYPKPTIPAATKTRADFDIPKDAVVYLSCQLMFKYLPQHDALFPAIARQVPQAKFVFVLRSTLANTANPGLEAIFRQRLDQAFTAAGLSSEEYCLFLPGQSWEGYTSLLQCSDVFLDTLLFSAGHTAFDAIAASLPIVTHAGELMRGRQTYGMLTRLGVTETIAQTEAEYIEIAARLGQEPAWRQAIVQQMQQGQAQLFDDPVCVVGLEQFYCQVVQEKLSQQSRSGQFILLESQQKQRLLHVGCGPYHPLALPPLLRTGEWQEVRLDIDSDVEPDIVSSITHMPMVADGTFDAVYSSHNLEHLYAHEVPLALAEFYRVLKPGGFALITLPDIQKVAELVIEGNLEDTLYVTYAGPLAPVDILYGQRSAIAAGRIYMAHKTGFTATTLRQKLEQAGFQRIETSTEEFNLWAMGYK
;
A
#
# COMPACT_ATOMS: atom_id res chain seq x y z
N MET A 1 -19.63 28.10 -49.89
CA MET A 1 -18.99 29.42 -49.73
C MET A 1 -18.42 29.90 -51.06
N ASP A 2 -18.81 31.09 -51.55
CA ASP A 2 -18.18 31.70 -52.74
C ASP A 2 -16.97 32.58 -52.37
N VAL A 3 -15.82 31.91 -52.24
CA VAL A 3 -14.51 32.53 -51.95
C VAL A 3 -14.13 33.59 -52.99
N GLN A 4 -14.44 33.40 -54.27
CA GLN A 4 -13.94 34.30 -55.33
C GLN A 4 -14.78 35.59 -55.41
N SER A 5 -16.11 35.49 -55.25
CA SER A 5 -16.95 36.69 -55.13
C SER A 5 -16.66 37.47 -53.85
N PHE A 6 -16.38 36.78 -52.73
CA PHE A 6 -15.90 37.39 -51.50
C PHE A 6 -14.62 38.23 -51.73
N ILE A 7 -13.55 37.63 -52.25
CA ILE A 7 -12.27 38.31 -52.50
C ILE A 7 -12.44 39.51 -53.46
N ALA A 8 -13.27 39.37 -54.50
CA ALA A 8 -13.52 40.43 -55.48
C ALA A 8 -14.26 41.65 -54.88
N GLN A 9 -15.07 41.46 -53.83
CA GLN A 9 -15.86 42.53 -53.21
C GLN A 9 -15.04 43.39 -52.23
N LEU A 10 -14.06 42.81 -51.54
CA LEU A 10 -13.29 43.48 -50.47
C LEU A 10 -12.71 44.86 -50.86
N PRO A 11 -12.11 45.08 -52.05
CA PRO A 11 -11.56 46.40 -52.42
C PRO A 11 -12.57 47.56 -52.40
N THR A 12 -13.87 47.26 -52.44
CA THR A 12 -14.95 48.27 -52.40
C THR A 12 -15.39 48.65 -50.99
N LEU A 13 -15.01 47.85 -49.98
CA LEU A 13 -15.46 48.00 -48.59
C LEU A 13 -14.47 48.74 -47.69
N TYR A 14 -13.23 48.93 -48.15
CA TYR A 14 -12.17 49.59 -47.39
C TYR A 14 -11.60 50.79 -48.14
N ARG A 15 -11.31 51.86 -47.39
CA ARG A 15 -10.41 52.92 -47.85
C ARG A 15 -8.99 52.36 -47.87
N ASN A 16 -8.14 52.82 -48.79
CA ASN A 16 -6.73 52.42 -48.90
C ASN A 16 -6.50 50.89 -48.95
N TRP A 17 -7.41 50.13 -49.58
CA TRP A 17 -7.29 48.68 -49.74
C TRP A 17 -5.92 48.26 -50.33
N GLY A 18 -5.39 47.13 -49.87
CA GLY A 18 -4.06 46.64 -50.24
C GLY A 18 -2.89 47.37 -49.54
N THR A 19 -3.17 48.21 -48.54
CA THR A 19 -2.15 48.85 -47.70
C THR A 19 -2.33 48.49 -46.23
N ALA A 20 -1.27 48.69 -45.42
CA ALA A 20 -1.33 48.56 -43.96
C ALA A 20 -2.18 49.64 -43.27
N GLN A 21 -2.64 50.66 -44.01
CA GLN A 21 -3.53 51.74 -43.57
C GLN A 21 -4.93 51.62 -44.20
N ALA A 22 -5.36 50.39 -44.51
CA ALA A 22 -6.76 50.13 -44.83
C ALA A 22 -7.66 50.47 -43.62
N ASP A 23 -8.90 50.86 -43.88
CA ASP A 23 -9.91 51.21 -42.85
C ASP A 23 -11.31 50.97 -43.45
N PRO A 24 -12.30 50.39 -42.74
CA PRO A 24 -13.55 50.01 -43.37
C PRO A 24 -14.40 51.27 -43.61
N ILE A 25 -15.15 51.27 -44.71
CA ILE A 25 -16.00 52.42 -45.06
C ILE A 25 -17.19 52.53 -44.10
N SER A 26 -17.65 51.41 -43.53
CA SER A 26 -18.71 51.37 -42.52
C SER A 26 -18.17 51.67 -41.12
N SER A 27 -18.77 52.67 -40.45
CA SER A 27 -18.45 53.01 -39.06
C SER A 27 -19.05 52.05 -38.03
N GLN A 28 -20.01 51.19 -38.42
CA GLN A 28 -20.77 50.35 -37.48
C GLN A 28 -19.88 49.47 -36.58
N PHE A 29 -18.73 49.04 -37.11
CA PHE A 29 -17.78 48.21 -36.37
C PHE A 29 -17.02 48.98 -35.28
N GLN A 30 -16.88 50.31 -35.39
CA GLN A 30 -16.35 51.15 -34.31
C GLN A 30 -17.32 51.16 -33.12
N ASP A 31 -18.62 51.28 -33.39
CA ASP A 31 -19.67 51.24 -32.37
C ASP A 31 -19.80 49.85 -31.72
N ILE A 32 -19.66 48.77 -32.51
CA ILE A 32 -19.66 47.38 -31.99
C ILE A 32 -18.43 47.12 -31.11
N LEU A 33 -17.23 47.51 -31.57
CA LEU A 33 -15.98 47.35 -30.80
C LEU A 33 -16.01 48.12 -29.48
N ALA A 34 -16.58 49.33 -29.47
CA ALA A 34 -16.76 50.13 -28.26
C ALA A 34 -17.76 49.53 -27.25
N GLN A 35 -18.78 48.79 -27.71
CA GLN A 35 -19.82 48.20 -26.84
C GLN A 35 -19.50 46.78 -26.35
N THR A 36 -18.69 46.04 -27.11
CA THR A 36 -18.24 44.68 -26.78
C THR A 36 -16.93 44.68 -26.00
N GLY A 37 -15.99 45.55 -26.38
CA GLY A 37 -14.61 45.53 -25.90
C GLY A 37 -13.83 44.36 -26.50
N GLY A 38 -12.55 44.57 -26.84
CA GLY A 38 -11.70 43.50 -27.36
C GLY A 38 -10.38 44.00 -27.93
N SER A 39 -9.46 43.06 -28.18
CA SER A 39 -8.13 43.30 -28.76
C SER A 39 -8.09 43.17 -30.29
N THR A 40 -9.25 43.06 -30.95
CA THR A 40 -9.40 42.97 -32.41
C THR A 40 -9.48 44.34 -33.09
N THR A 41 -9.51 44.39 -34.42
CA THR A 41 -9.75 45.62 -35.20
C THR A 41 -11.09 45.60 -35.93
N THR A 42 -11.58 46.80 -36.28
CA THR A 42 -12.71 46.97 -37.19
C THR A 42 -12.47 46.38 -38.58
N GLY A 43 -11.21 46.16 -38.97
CA GLY A 43 -10.84 45.46 -40.19
C GLY A 43 -11.14 43.98 -40.16
N VAL A 44 -10.72 43.29 -39.10
CA VAL A 44 -11.05 41.87 -38.87
C VAL A 44 -12.58 41.69 -38.80
N MET A 45 -13.27 42.61 -38.12
CA MET A 45 -14.74 42.63 -38.03
C MET A 45 -15.42 42.75 -39.40
N GLN A 46 -15.06 43.74 -40.23
CA GLN A 46 -15.63 43.93 -41.57
C GLN A 46 -15.30 42.74 -42.49
N LEU A 47 -14.12 42.12 -42.33
CA LEU A 47 -13.69 40.96 -43.12
C LEU A 47 -14.53 39.73 -42.80
N LEU A 48 -14.76 39.45 -41.52
CA LEU A 48 -15.58 38.32 -41.06
C LEU A 48 -17.06 38.52 -41.43
N HIS A 49 -17.63 39.70 -41.17
CA HIS A 49 -18.99 40.07 -41.58
C HIS A 49 -19.23 39.83 -43.07
N THR A 50 -18.31 40.27 -43.92
CA THR A 50 -18.41 40.03 -45.36
C THR A 50 -18.09 38.60 -45.77
N ALA A 51 -17.40 37.79 -44.96
CA ALA A 51 -17.29 36.35 -45.23
C ALA A 51 -18.64 35.63 -45.01
N ILE A 52 -19.42 36.06 -44.01
CA ILE A 52 -20.77 35.52 -43.75
C ILE A 52 -21.75 35.84 -44.90
N ASP A 53 -21.60 36.98 -45.59
CA ASP A 53 -22.41 37.33 -46.78
C ASP A 53 -22.33 36.29 -47.93
N TYR A 54 -21.28 35.46 -47.99
CA TYR A 54 -21.03 34.49 -49.07
C TYR A 54 -21.14 33.01 -48.63
N LEU A 55 -21.63 32.73 -47.41
CA LEU A 55 -22.02 31.38 -47.00
C LEU A 55 -23.18 30.86 -47.85
N GLU A 56 -23.14 29.56 -48.16
CA GLU A 56 -24.24 28.88 -48.85
C GLU A 56 -25.25 28.28 -47.85
N THR A 57 -26.45 27.94 -48.33
CA THR A 57 -27.53 27.42 -47.48
C THR A 57 -27.12 26.13 -46.77
N GLY A 58 -27.17 26.14 -45.43
CA GLY A 58 -26.71 25.01 -44.62
C GLY A 58 -25.19 24.90 -44.53
N GLU A 59 -24.49 26.03 -44.61
CA GLU A 59 -23.13 26.21 -44.10
C GLU A 59 -23.15 27.07 -42.84
N LEU A 60 -22.15 26.91 -41.98
CA LEU A 60 -22.04 27.61 -40.68
C LEU A 60 -20.68 28.27 -40.46
N TYR A 61 -20.63 29.17 -39.48
CA TYR A 61 -19.41 29.84 -39.02
C TYR A 61 -18.77 29.11 -37.82
N CYS A 62 -17.45 29.05 -37.74
CA CYS A 62 -16.77 28.43 -36.60
C CYS A 62 -15.55 29.25 -36.18
N GLU A 63 -15.57 29.80 -34.96
CA GLU A 63 -14.50 30.64 -34.41
C GLU A 63 -13.81 29.98 -33.21
N VAL A 64 -12.47 29.92 -33.25
CA VAL A 64 -11.61 29.45 -32.15
C VAL A 64 -10.90 30.64 -31.53
N GLY A 65 -10.98 30.76 -30.20
CA GLY A 65 -10.37 31.88 -29.46
C GLY A 65 -11.35 33.01 -29.14
N CYS A 66 -12.63 32.70 -28.92
CA CYS A 66 -13.69 33.67 -28.63
C CYS A 66 -13.56 34.31 -27.23
N TRP A 67 -12.64 35.26 -27.04
CA TRP A 67 -12.41 35.93 -25.74
C TRP A 67 -13.60 36.82 -25.32
N THR A 68 -13.84 37.94 -26.02
CA THR A 68 -14.95 38.87 -25.71
C THR A 68 -16.13 38.73 -26.68
N GLY A 69 -16.01 37.87 -27.69
CA GLY A 69 -17.02 37.72 -28.75
C GLY A 69 -17.10 38.89 -29.74
N ALA A 70 -16.20 39.88 -29.68
CA ALA A 70 -16.29 41.07 -30.53
C ALA A 70 -16.30 40.75 -32.04
N ASN A 71 -15.42 39.84 -32.49
CA ASN A 71 -15.40 39.34 -33.87
C ASN A 71 -16.70 38.62 -34.24
N LEU A 72 -17.09 37.62 -33.45
CA LEU A 72 -18.32 36.83 -33.60
C LEU A 72 -19.59 37.68 -33.66
N VAL A 73 -19.72 38.70 -32.80
CA VAL A 73 -20.82 39.67 -32.81
C VAL A 73 -20.83 40.47 -34.12
N ALA A 74 -19.67 40.97 -34.55
CA ALA A 74 -19.56 41.68 -35.81
C ALA A 74 -19.84 40.81 -37.04
N ALA A 75 -19.46 39.52 -37.00
CA ALA A 75 -19.68 38.56 -38.07
C ALA A 75 -21.18 38.24 -38.27
N LEU A 76 -21.97 38.16 -37.19
CA LEU A 76 -23.36 37.70 -37.23
C LEU A 76 -24.41 38.83 -37.16
N VAL A 77 -24.02 40.07 -36.84
CA VAL A 77 -24.97 41.19 -36.76
C VAL A 77 -25.63 41.43 -38.13
N HIS A 78 -26.96 41.44 -38.16
CA HIS A 78 -27.79 41.47 -39.38
C HIS A 78 -27.80 40.19 -40.25
N HIS A 79 -27.20 39.08 -39.81
CA HIS A 79 -27.23 37.78 -40.49
C HIS A 79 -28.07 36.71 -39.73
N PRO A 80 -29.39 36.92 -39.49
CA PRO A 80 -30.25 36.10 -38.60
C PRO A 80 -30.56 34.68 -39.12
N HIS A 81 -29.78 34.18 -40.08
CA HIS A 81 -29.87 32.86 -40.68
C HIS A 81 -28.53 32.10 -40.60
N CYS A 82 -27.46 32.73 -40.12
CA CYS A 82 -26.17 32.10 -39.88
C CYS A 82 -26.15 31.50 -38.47
N MET A 83 -25.72 30.24 -38.35
CA MET A 83 -25.38 29.60 -37.08
C MET A 83 -23.87 29.61 -36.90
N ALA A 84 -23.41 29.66 -35.65
CA ALA A 84 -21.99 29.64 -35.33
C ALA A 84 -21.60 28.74 -34.15
N TYR A 85 -20.42 28.12 -34.24
CA TYR A 85 -19.70 27.57 -33.10
C TYR A 85 -18.68 28.57 -32.55
N ALA A 86 -18.64 28.73 -31.24
CA ALA A 86 -17.68 29.59 -30.54
C ALA A 86 -16.84 28.77 -29.54
N ILE A 87 -15.63 28.40 -29.95
CA ILE A 87 -14.75 27.49 -29.19
C ILE A 87 -13.81 28.31 -28.31
N THR A 88 -14.03 28.23 -26.99
CA THR A 88 -13.17 28.87 -25.98
C THR A 88 -12.03 27.93 -25.59
N THR A 89 -10.78 28.35 -25.77
CA THR A 89 -9.61 27.56 -25.37
C THR A 89 -9.53 27.43 -23.84
N PRO A 90 -9.28 26.24 -23.26
CA PRO A 90 -9.25 26.05 -21.82
C PRO A 90 -8.24 26.95 -21.11
N VAL A 91 -8.70 27.63 -20.07
CA VAL A 91 -7.90 28.37 -19.07
C VAL A 91 -8.31 27.94 -17.66
N GLU A 92 -7.72 28.53 -16.61
CA GLU A 92 -8.10 28.24 -15.22
C GLU A 92 -9.61 28.50 -14.99
N PRO A 93 -10.33 27.70 -14.17
CA PRO A 93 -11.79 27.72 -14.10
C PRO A 93 -12.42 29.10 -13.79
N GLU A 94 -11.75 29.91 -12.97
CA GLU A 94 -12.20 31.27 -12.62
C GLU A 94 -12.12 32.22 -13.82
N VAL A 95 -11.04 32.12 -14.62
CA VAL A 95 -10.84 32.90 -15.85
C VAL A 95 -11.80 32.42 -16.94
N GLN A 96 -12.04 31.10 -17.03
CA GLN A 96 -12.98 30.51 -17.97
C GLN A 96 -14.41 31.01 -17.73
N ALA A 97 -14.85 31.06 -16.46
CA ALA A 97 -16.15 31.59 -16.08
C ALA A 97 -16.30 33.10 -16.42
N ALA A 98 -15.25 33.89 -16.18
CA ALA A 98 -15.23 35.32 -16.52
C ALA A 98 -15.34 35.57 -18.04
N ILE A 99 -14.59 34.81 -18.85
CA ILE A 99 -14.65 34.85 -20.32
C ILE A 99 -16.06 34.50 -20.81
N GLN A 100 -16.64 33.41 -20.29
CA GLN A 100 -17.97 32.96 -20.71
C GLN A 100 -19.09 33.93 -20.32
N GLY A 101 -19.02 34.54 -19.14
CA GLY A 101 -19.94 35.61 -18.75
C GLY A 101 -19.85 36.81 -19.70
N GLN A 102 -18.63 37.29 -19.99
CA GLN A 102 -18.43 38.44 -20.87
C GLN A 102 -18.86 38.17 -22.32
N LEU A 103 -18.64 36.95 -22.82
CA LEU A 103 -19.09 36.49 -24.14
C LEU A 103 -20.63 36.41 -24.21
N ALA A 104 -21.28 35.80 -23.21
CA ALA A 104 -22.74 35.69 -23.14
C ALA A 104 -23.41 37.07 -23.06
N ASP A 105 -22.91 37.97 -22.19
CA ASP A 105 -23.39 39.35 -22.09
C ASP A 105 -23.28 40.10 -23.43
N ASN A 106 -22.19 39.90 -24.17
CA ASN A 106 -21.99 40.54 -25.47
C ASN A 106 -22.91 39.96 -26.55
N LEU A 107 -23.14 38.65 -26.58
CA LEU A 107 -24.14 38.04 -27.48
C LEU A 107 -25.57 38.47 -27.11
N ALA A 108 -25.87 38.66 -25.83
CA ALA A 108 -27.16 39.14 -25.34
C ALA A 108 -27.46 40.58 -25.78
N LYS A 109 -26.50 41.51 -25.66
CA LYS A 109 -26.64 42.92 -26.10
C LYS A 109 -27.10 43.06 -27.56
N PHE A 110 -26.66 42.16 -28.44
CA PHE A 110 -26.93 42.20 -29.88
C PHE A 110 -27.99 41.18 -30.35
N GLY A 111 -28.59 40.40 -29.43
CA GLY A 111 -29.65 39.44 -29.75
C GLY A 111 -29.17 38.19 -30.52
N LEU A 112 -27.91 37.79 -30.34
CA LEU A 112 -27.26 36.72 -31.10
C LEU A 112 -27.19 35.37 -30.35
N GLN A 113 -27.79 35.28 -29.16
CA GLN A 113 -27.66 34.11 -28.27
C GLN A 113 -28.18 32.81 -28.91
N ASP A 114 -29.31 32.87 -29.62
CA ASP A 114 -29.92 31.70 -30.28
C ASP A 114 -29.19 31.29 -31.58
N GLN A 115 -28.20 32.07 -32.03
CA GLN A 115 -27.39 31.81 -33.24
C GLN A 115 -26.02 31.20 -32.91
N VAL A 116 -25.59 31.21 -31.64
CA VAL A 116 -24.23 30.81 -31.24
C VAL A 116 -24.26 29.67 -30.22
N LEU A 117 -23.65 28.54 -30.60
CA LEU A 117 -23.31 27.48 -29.64
C LEU A 117 -21.91 27.73 -29.07
N VAL A 118 -21.85 28.15 -27.80
CA VAL A 118 -20.59 28.37 -27.07
C VAL A 118 -20.05 27.05 -26.51
N CYS A 119 -18.79 26.72 -26.82
CA CYS A 119 -18.18 25.44 -26.48
C CYS A 119 -17.04 25.59 -25.47
N ALA A 120 -17.28 25.07 -24.27
CA ALA A 120 -16.44 25.19 -23.07
C ALA A 120 -15.31 24.13 -22.96
N GLN A 121 -14.72 23.72 -24.10
CA GLN A 121 -13.87 22.52 -24.18
C GLN A 121 -12.69 22.71 -25.13
N SER A 122 -11.66 21.86 -25.04
CA SER A 122 -10.52 21.94 -25.95
C SER A 122 -10.95 21.68 -27.41
N LEU A 123 -10.14 22.17 -28.35
CA LEU A 123 -10.43 22.04 -29.77
C LEU A 123 -10.53 20.56 -30.21
N GLU A 124 -9.67 19.71 -29.65
CA GLU A 124 -9.68 18.27 -29.91
C GLU A 124 -10.96 17.61 -29.38
N VAL A 125 -11.38 17.98 -28.16
CA VAL A 125 -12.63 17.47 -27.55
C VAL A 125 -13.85 17.96 -28.34
N PHE A 126 -13.86 19.22 -28.80
CA PHE A 126 -14.95 19.73 -29.65
C PHE A 126 -15.07 18.96 -30.96
N PHE A 127 -13.99 18.82 -31.74
CA PHE A 127 -14.08 18.16 -33.04
C PHE A 127 -14.28 16.64 -32.91
N ASN A 128 -13.83 16.00 -31.82
CA ASN A 128 -14.22 14.62 -31.51
C ASN A 128 -15.74 14.51 -31.23
N HIS A 129 -16.28 15.32 -30.31
CA HIS A 129 -17.72 15.30 -30.00
C HIS A 129 -18.59 15.64 -31.24
N LEU A 130 -18.14 16.54 -32.11
CA LEU A 130 -18.81 16.83 -33.38
C LEU A 130 -18.82 15.60 -34.30
N GLN A 131 -17.69 14.88 -34.40
CA GLN A 131 -17.62 13.61 -35.15
C GLN A 131 -18.54 12.51 -34.56
N GLU A 132 -18.56 12.37 -33.24
CA GLU A 132 -19.36 11.39 -32.51
C GLU A 132 -20.87 11.67 -32.59
N SER A 133 -21.26 12.94 -32.66
CA SER A 133 -22.66 13.35 -32.77
C SER A 133 -23.33 12.97 -34.10
N GLY A 134 -22.53 12.66 -35.14
CA GLY A 134 -23.04 12.30 -36.46
C GLY A 134 -23.74 13.44 -37.21
N LEU A 135 -23.53 14.69 -36.80
CA LEU A 135 -24.07 15.87 -37.46
C LEU A 135 -23.33 16.14 -38.77
N GLU A 136 -24.06 16.26 -39.88
CA GLU A 136 -23.54 16.64 -41.21
C GLU A 136 -23.31 18.17 -41.31
N ASP A 137 -22.80 18.77 -40.23
CA ASP A 137 -22.66 20.21 -40.05
C ASP A 137 -21.43 20.75 -40.81
N ARG A 138 -21.67 21.60 -41.83
CA ARG A 138 -20.66 22.03 -42.82
C ARG A 138 -20.12 23.43 -42.52
N ILE A 139 -18.84 23.52 -42.18
CA ILE A 139 -18.16 24.78 -41.89
C ILE A 139 -17.79 25.49 -43.20
N GLY A 140 -18.53 26.54 -43.56
CA GLY A 140 -18.26 27.36 -44.75
C GLY A 140 -17.27 28.50 -44.47
N VAL A 141 -17.21 29.01 -43.24
CA VAL A 141 -16.19 29.97 -42.79
C VAL A 141 -15.62 29.50 -41.44
N TYR A 142 -14.31 29.34 -41.38
CA TYR A 142 -13.55 29.01 -40.17
C TYR A 142 -12.62 30.15 -39.79
N CYS A 143 -12.51 30.46 -38.50
CA CYS A 143 -11.73 31.56 -37.97
C CYS A 143 -10.88 31.07 -36.80
N TYR A 144 -9.55 31.19 -36.90
CA TYR A 144 -8.62 30.75 -35.85
C TYR A 144 -7.85 31.93 -35.26
N HIS A 145 -8.17 32.27 -34.01
CA HIS A 145 -7.47 33.23 -33.15
C HIS A 145 -7.13 32.58 -31.79
N GLY A 146 -6.81 31.28 -31.80
CA GLY A 146 -6.36 30.52 -30.64
C GLY A 146 -4.92 30.81 -30.22
N GLN A 147 -4.28 29.84 -29.56
CA GLN A 147 -2.90 29.99 -29.08
C GLN A 147 -1.91 30.19 -30.23
N ALA A 148 -1.02 31.16 -30.08
CA ALA A 148 -0.09 31.63 -31.12
C ALA A 148 1.16 30.75 -31.28
N ASP A 149 0.97 29.42 -31.39
CA ASP A 149 2.05 28.45 -31.59
C ASP A 149 1.80 27.49 -32.77
N TYR A 150 2.89 26.92 -33.31
CA TYR A 150 2.87 26.02 -34.47
C TYR A 150 1.98 24.78 -34.27
N ARG A 151 2.00 24.17 -33.09
CA ARG A 151 1.25 22.93 -32.82
C ARG A 151 -0.24 23.23 -32.73
N SER A 152 -0.64 24.26 -31.98
CA SER A 152 -2.05 24.62 -31.80
C SER A 152 -2.70 25.05 -33.12
N GLN A 153 -1.98 25.83 -33.94
CA GLN A 153 -2.43 26.23 -35.27
C GLN A 153 -2.60 25.01 -36.21
N LEU A 154 -1.58 24.13 -36.29
CA LEU A 154 -1.59 22.98 -37.19
C LEU A 154 -2.65 21.95 -36.78
N LEU A 155 -2.83 21.70 -35.48
CA LEU A 155 -3.89 20.83 -34.98
C LEU A 155 -5.28 21.40 -35.24
N GLY A 156 -5.48 22.72 -35.12
CA GLY A 156 -6.72 23.39 -35.51
C GLY A 156 -7.10 23.09 -36.96
N LEU A 157 -6.18 23.35 -37.88
CA LEU A 157 -6.35 23.10 -39.32
C LEU A 157 -6.61 21.61 -39.64
N LEU A 158 -5.83 20.70 -39.04
CA LEU A 158 -6.01 19.25 -39.26
C LEU A 158 -7.32 18.70 -38.69
N ARG A 159 -7.87 19.32 -37.63
CA ARG A 159 -9.11 18.88 -36.98
C ARG A 159 -10.37 19.49 -37.59
N VAL A 160 -10.31 20.70 -38.12
CA VAL A 160 -11.46 21.28 -38.85
C VAL A 160 -11.63 20.67 -40.25
N GLN A 161 -10.55 20.22 -40.90
CA GLN A 161 -10.54 19.77 -42.29
C GLN A 161 -11.68 18.80 -42.68
N PRO A 162 -12.05 17.77 -41.86
CA PRO A 162 -13.14 16.84 -42.19
C PRO A 162 -14.55 17.47 -42.18
N PHE A 163 -14.71 18.64 -41.57
CA PHE A 163 -15.98 19.35 -41.38
C PHE A 163 -16.11 20.60 -42.26
N LEU A 164 -15.07 20.94 -43.03
CA LEU A 164 -15.15 22.03 -44.01
C LEU A 164 -16.18 21.67 -45.10
N ALA A 165 -16.97 22.65 -45.50
CA ALA A 165 -17.83 22.53 -46.67
C ALA A 165 -17.01 22.29 -47.96
N ASP A 166 -17.65 21.77 -49.01
CA ASP A 166 -17.03 21.52 -50.33
C ASP A 166 -16.24 22.72 -50.84
N ARG A 167 -16.71 23.94 -50.51
CA ARG A 167 -15.93 25.17 -50.52
C ARG A 167 -16.03 25.87 -49.19
N ALA A 168 -14.89 26.28 -48.63
CA ALA A 168 -14.82 26.98 -47.37
C ALA A 168 -13.74 28.07 -47.38
N LEU A 169 -13.83 29.02 -46.44
CA LEU A 169 -12.85 30.07 -46.20
C LEU A 169 -12.26 29.92 -44.79
N MET A 170 -10.94 29.86 -44.67
CA MET A 170 -10.22 29.84 -43.40
C MET A 170 -9.50 31.18 -43.18
N ILE A 171 -9.81 31.87 -42.09
CA ILE A 171 -9.21 33.15 -41.68
C ILE A 171 -8.34 32.88 -40.45
N LEU A 172 -7.03 33.07 -40.58
CA LEU A 172 -6.02 32.54 -39.66
C LEU A 172 -5.17 33.68 -39.09
N GLY A 173 -5.32 33.97 -37.80
CA GLY A 173 -4.59 35.02 -37.08
C GLY A 173 -3.18 34.62 -36.64
N ASN A 174 -2.51 35.57 -35.98
CA ASN A 174 -1.17 35.41 -35.39
C ASN A 174 -0.07 35.01 -36.41
N ALA A 175 -0.27 35.23 -37.70
CA ALA A 175 0.69 34.87 -38.75
C ALA A 175 1.81 35.91 -38.94
N ASP A 176 1.92 36.88 -38.04
CA ASP A 176 3.14 37.65 -37.77
C ASP A 176 4.20 36.78 -37.05
N SER A 177 3.76 35.80 -36.24
CA SER A 177 4.65 34.75 -35.72
C SER A 177 5.12 33.82 -36.83
N SER A 178 6.43 33.78 -37.07
CA SER A 178 7.05 32.91 -38.09
C SER A 178 6.73 31.41 -37.89
N LEU A 179 6.51 30.97 -36.65
CA LEU A 179 6.14 29.59 -36.33
C LEU A 179 4.66 29.29 -36.64
N VAL A 180 3.74 30.22 -36.33
CA VAL A 180 2.31 30.07 -36.69
C VAL A 180 2.13 30.13 -38.21
N ARG A 181 2.82 31.06 -38.86
CA ARG A 181 2.93 31.17 -40.32
C ARG A 181 3.43 29.85 -40.94
N GLN A 182 4.46 29.23 -40.37
CA GLN A 182 4.96 27.94 -40.86
C GLN A 182 3.92 26.81 -40.73
N ALA A 183 3.10 26.77 -39.68
CA ALA A 183 2.04 25.78 -39.55
C ALA A 183 0.99 25.88 -40.69
N THR A 184 0.61 27.11 -41.04
CA THR A 184 -0.29 27.36 -42.18
C THR A 184 0.35 26.94 -43.50
N TRP A 185 1.64 27.24 -43.71
CA TRP A 185 2.37 26.80 -44.90
C TRP A 185 2.56 25.29 -44.98
N ASP A 186 2.84 24.61 -43.87
CA ASP A 186 2.99 23.15 -43.83
C ASP A 186 1.63 22.45 -44.07
N PHE A 187 0.50 23.07 -43.67
CA PHE A 187 -0.85 22.61 -44.06
C PHE A 187 -1.14 22.79 -45.56
N LEU A 188 -0.85 23.96 -46.14
CA LEU A 188 -0.93 24.21 -47.59
C LEU A 188 -0.01 23.25 -48.38
N ALA A 189 1.14 22.87 -47.81
CA ALA A 189 2.06 21.90 -48.38
C ALA A 189 1.58 20.44 -48.25
N MET A 190 0.55 20.16 -47.45
CA MET A 190 -0.14 18.86 -47.40
C MET A 190 -1.34 18.81 -48.38
N TYR A 191 -2.27 19.76 -48.28
CA TYR A 191 -3.57 19.69 -48.96
C TYR A 191 -3.63 20.55 -50.24
N PRO A 192 -3.62 19.99 -51.47
CA PRO A 192 -3.79 20.77 -52.69
C PRO A 192 -5.15 21.48 -52.80
N GLN A 193 -6.14 21.05 -52.02
CA GLN A 193 -7.45 21.71 -51.86
C GLN A 193 -7.32 23.13 -51.28
N ALA A 194 -6.33 23.34 -50.42
CA ALA A 194 -6.10 24.58 -49.68
C ALA A 194 -5.19 25.53 -50.47
N VAL A 195 -5.61 26.79 -50.62
CA VAL A 195 -4.91 27.82 -51.41
C VAL A 195 -4.93 29.13 -50.63
N LEU A 196 -3.78 29.75 -50.43
CA LEU A 196 -3.68 31.09 -49.85
C LEU A 196 -4.20 32.13 -50.85
N GLU A 197 -5.29 32.81 -50.49
CA GLU A 197 -5.96 33.84 -51.30
C GLU A 197 -5.48 35.25 -50.92
N LEU A 198 -5.20 35.51 -49.62
CA LEU A 198 -4.60 36.76 -49.13
C LEU A 198 -3.57 36.51 -48.01
N ASP A 199 -2.49 37.29 -48.02
CA ASP A 199 -1.52 37.41 -46.92
C ASP A 199 -1.52 38.86 -46.43
N LEU A 200 -2.12 39.10 -45.26
CA LEU A 200 -2.39 40.44 -44.71
C LEU A 200 -1.49 40.72 -43.50
N LEU A 201 -0.18 40.63 -43.73
CA LEU A 201 0.87 40.98 -42.75
C LEU A 201 0.72 42.42 -42.24
N PRO A 202 1.08 42.69 -40.97
CA PRO A 202 1.16 44.04 -40.44
C PRO A 202 2.35 44.81 -41.04
N GLY A 203 2.26 46.14 -41.02
CA GLY A 203 3.43 47.00 -41.17
C GLY A 203 4.32 46.99 -39.93
N THR A 204 5.33 47.86 -39.90
CA THR A 204 6.27 47.98 -38.75
C THR A 204 5.65 48.53 -37.47
N ASP A 205 4.43 49.09 -37.55
CA ASP A 205 3.57 49.45 -36.43
C ASP A 205 2.34 48.53 -36.45
N HIS A 206 1.81 48.17 -35.26
CA HIS A 206 0.72 47.20 -35.08
C HIS A 206 -0.44 47.40 -36.08
N GLY A 207 -0.43 46.59 -37.15
CA GLY A 207 -1.19 46.86 -38.36
C GLY A 207 -2.67 46.54 -38.26
N PHE A 208 -3.47 47.27 -39.04
CA PHE A 208 -4.93 47.13 -39.14
C PHE A 208 -5.44 45.69 -39.35
N TRP A 209 -4.67 44.84 -40.03
CA TRP A 209 -5.00 43.46 -40.36
C TRP A 209 -4.53 42.40 -39.35
N GLN A 210 -3.80 42.77 -38.29
CA GLN A 210 -3.31 41.86 -37.23
C GLN A 210 -2.57 40.59 -37.70
N GLY A 211 -1.97 40.59 -38.89
CA GLY A 211 -1.22 39.42 -39.39
C GLY A 211 -2.12 38.24 -39.73
N LEU A 212 -3.20 38.49 -40.48
CA LEU A 212 -4.09 37.47 -41.01
C LEU A 212 -3.54 36.79 -42.26
N MET A 213 -3.70 35.47 -42.36
CA MET A 213 -3.65 34.71 -43.62
C MET A 213 -5.06 34.21 -43.95
N VAL A 214 -5.51 34.41 -45.20
CA VAL A 214 -6.83 33.97 -45.68
C VAL A 214 -6.65 32.86 -46.70
N VAL A 215 -7.11 31.66 -46.36
CA VAL A 215 -6.95 30.44 -47.15
C VAL A 215 -8.31 29.96 -47.65
N GLY A 216 -8.49 29.87 -48.96
CA GLY A 216 -9.62 29.20 -49.59
C GLY A 216 -9.43 27.68 -49.61
N TRP A 217 -10.53 26.95 -49.44
CA TRP A 217 -10.62 25.50 -49.60
C TRP A 217 -11.58 25.19 -50.75
N ASP A 218 -11.17 24.31 -51.66
CA ASP A 218 -12.06 23.66 -52.64
C ASP A 218 -11.77 22.15 -52.64
N ALA A 219 -12.72 21.36 -52.16
CA ALA A 219 -12.57 19.91 -51.99
C ALA A 219 -12.29 19.17 -53.32
N GLN A 220 -12.66 19.75 -54.47
CA GLN A 220 -12.46 19.18 -55.79
C GLN A 220 -11.13 19.60 -56.45
N ARG A 221 -10.38 20.54 -55.85
CA ARG A 221 -9.06 20.97 -56.34
C ARG A 221 -7.99 19.91 -56.04
N THR A 222 -7.38 19.38 -57.10
CA THR A 222 -6.35 18.32 -57.04
C THR A 222 -4.94 18.79 -57.44
N GLU A 223 -4.81 19.92 -58.13
CA GLU A 223 -3.54 20.47 -58.63
C GLU A 223 -3.07 21.68 -57.81
N ARG A 224 -1.74 21.84 -57.63
CA ARG A 224 -1.13 22.92 -56.83
C ARG A 224 -0.67 24.08 -57.70
N THR A 225 -0.92 25.31 -57.24
CA THR A 225 -0.52 26.54 -57.95
C THR A 225 0.99 26.82 -57.77
N PRO A 226 1.80 27.01 -58.84
CA PRO A 226 3.25 27.19 -58.71
C PRO A 226 3.72 28.41 -57.92
N ALA A 227 2.88 29.43 -57.77
CA ALA A 227 3.21 30.67 -57.05
C ALA A 227 3.21 30.54 -55.51
N GLN A 228 2.87 29.36 -54.97
CA GLN A 228 2.69 29.12 -53.54
C GLN A 228 3.82 28.22 -52.97
N GLN A 229 5.07 28.57 -53.25
CA GLN A 229 6.26 27.93 -52.66
C GLN A 229 6.98 28.88 -51.67
N PRO A 230 6.72 28.73 -50.36
CA PRO A 230 7.72 29.02 -49.33
C PRO A 230 8.95 28.11 -49.49
N GLU A 231 9.99 28.34 -48.69
CA GLU A 231 11.15 27.44 -48.62
C GLU A 231 10.72 26.03 -48.21
N ALA A 232 10.64 25.13 -49.19
CA ALA A 232 9.99 23.84 -49.01
C ALA A 232 10.82 22.91 -48.11
N ARG A 233 10.31 22.64 -46.91
CA ARG A 233 10.67 21.44 -46.14
C ARG A 233 10.45 20.21 -47.02
N GLU A 234 11.35 19.23 -46.95
CA GLU A 234 11.24 18.06 -47.81
C GLU A 234 9.90 17.32 -47.61
N ILE A 235 9.36 16.79 -48.71
CA ILE A 235 8.19 15.90 -48.72
C ILE A 235 8.40 14.69 -47.78
N THR A 236 9.64 14.26 -47.59
CA THR A 236 10.04 13.23 -46.60
C THR A 236 9.70 13.63 -45.17
N THR A 237 9.86 14.90 -44.79
CA THR A 237 9.59 15.44 -43.45
C THR A 237 8.08 15.57 -43.23
N ILE A 238 7.35 16.09 -44.22
CA ILE A 238 5.88 16.18 -44.19
C ILE A 238 5.27 14.77 -44.10
N ALA A 239 5.75 13.83 -44.92
CA ALA A 239 5.33 12.43 -44.88
C ALA A 239 5.76 11.72 -43.58
N ALA A 240 6.87 12.13 -42.95
CA ALA A 240 7.27 11.62 -41.64
C ALA A 240 6.37 12.15 -40.52
N ILE A 241 5.96 13.42 -40.54
CA ILE A 241 4.99 13.99 -39.59
C ILE A 241 3.63 13.30 -39.74
N HIS A 242 3.14 13.13 -40.97
CA HIS A 242 1.90 12.41 -41.24
C HIS A 242 1.96 10.93 -40.81
N ARG A 243 3.08 10.24 -41.08
CA ARG A 243 3.26 8.85 -40.67
C ARG A 243 3.40 8.70 -39.15
N LEU A 244 4.16 9.60 -38.49
CA LEU A 244 4.25 9.66 -37.04
C LEU A 244 2.88 9.91 -36.41
N ALA A 245 2.03 10.76 -37.00
CA ALA A 245 0.66 10.95 -36.51
C ALA A 245 -0.16 9.65 -36.59
N GLN A 246 -0.09 8.92 -37.71
CA GLN A 246 -0.82 7.65 -37.91
C GLN A 246 -0.26 6.49 -37.07
N GLU A 247 1.07 6.34 -36.99
CA GLU A 247 1.75 5.34 -36.16
C GLU A 247 1.50 5.62 -34.67
N TYR A 248 1.63 6.87 -34.23
CA TYR A 248 1.23 7.29 -32.88
C TYR A 248 -0.23 6.96 -32.61
N GLN A 249 -1.15 7.27 -33.53
CA GLN A 249 -2.58 6.98 -33.34
C GLN A 249 -2.86 5.47 -33.20
N HIS A 250 -2.26 4.60 -34.03
CA HIS A 250 -2.46 3.15 -33.90
C HIS A 250 -1.81 2.58 -32.63
N THR A 251 -0.58 3.00 -32.29
CA THR A 251 0.09 2.52 -31.06
C THR A 251 -0.61 3.04 -29.80
N HIS A 252 -1.10 4.28 -29.82
CA HIS A 252 -1.90 4.88 -28.75
C HIS A 252 -3.26 4.20 -28.60
N LEU A 253 -3.92 3.79 -29.70
CA LEU A 253 -5.20 3.07 -29.62
C LEU A 253 -5.07 1.66 -29.05
N GLU A 254 -4.03 0.90 -29.42
CA GLU A 254 -3.79 -0.40 -28.76
C GLU A 254 -3.37 -0.22 -27.29
N ALA A 255 -2.63 0.85 -26.96
CA ALA A 255 -2.38 1.22 -25.58
C ALA A 255 -3.68 1.62 -24.82
N ILE A 256 -4.61 2.33 -25.47
CA ILE A 256 -5.96 2.62 -24.93
C ILE A 256 -6.73 1.32 -24.68
N ARG A 257 -6.69 0.34 -25.59
CA ARG A 257 -7.34 -0.97 -25.40
C ARG A 257 -6.76 -1.72 -24.21
N GLN A 258 -5.44 -1.79 -24.10
CA GLN A 258 -4.74 -2.42 -22.98
C GLN A 258 -4.99 -1.69 -21.66
N GLN A 259 -5.06 -0.35 -21.69
CA GLN A 259 -5.41 0.48 -20.54
C GLN A 259 -6.89 0.30 -20.14
N ALA A 260 -7.80 0.10 -21.09
CA ALA A 260 -9.21 -0.22 -20.83
C ALA A 260 -9.35 -1.60 -20.15
N VAL A 261 -8.60 -2.61 -20.62
CA VAL A 261 -8.52 -3.92 -19.95
C VAL A 261 -7.94 -3.78 -18.54
N LYS A 262 -6.85 -3.01 -18.37
CA LYS A 262 -6.27 -2.73 -17.04
C LYS A 262 -7.28 -2.02 -16.12
N TRP A 263 -8.01 -1.02 -16.59
CA TRP A 263 -9.02 -0.31 -15.80
C TRP A 263 -10.27 -1.15 -15.51
N HIS A 264 -10.70 -2.02 -16.43
CA HIS A 264 -11.78 -2.98 -16.22
C HIS A 264 -11.42 -3.96 -15.10
N VAL A 265 -10.25 -4.61 -15.17
CA VAL A 265 -9.75 -5.52 -14.13
C VAL A 265 -9.52 -4.80 -12.79
N ASN A 266 -9.12 -3.52 -12.82
CA ASN A 266 -8.94 -2.69 -11.62
C ASN A 266 -10.24 -2.09 -11.06
N GLY A 267 -11.41 -2.39 -11.63
CA GLY A 267 -12.69 -1.88 -11.16
C GLY A 267 -12.97 -0.40 -11.42
N GLN A 268 -12.18 0.26 -12.28
CA GLN A 268 -12.34 1.67 -12.66
C GLN A 268 -13.37 1.80 -13.80
N TYR A 269 -14.62 1.38 -13.52
CA TYR A 269 -15.54 0.96 -14.57
C TYR A 269 -15.93 2.07 -15.57
N ALA A 270 -16.28 3.27 -15.12
CA ALA A 270 -16.68 4.36 -16.02
C ALA A 270 -15.53 4.82 -16.95
N ASP A 271 -14.30 4.87 -16.43
CA ASP A 271 -13.10 5.20 -17.22
C ASP A 271 -12.75 4.09 -18.22
N ALA A 272 -12.92 2.82 -17.84
CA ALA A 272 -12.78 1.67 -18.73
C ALA A 272 -13.87 1.66 -19.82
N GLU A 273 -15.10 2.07 -19.50
CA GLU A 273 -16.22 2.12 -20.45
C GLU A 273 -15.93 3.14 -21.55
N ARG A 274 -15.45 4.33 -21.16
CA ARG A 274 -14.95 5.34 -22.09
C ARG A 274 -13.85 4.76 -22.98
N LEU A 275 -12.74 4.25 -22.43
CA LEU A 275 -11.64 3.76 -23.26
C LEU A 275 -12.01 2.59 -24.20
N TYR A 276 -12.92 1.70 -23.80
CA TYR A 276 -13.44 0.69 -24.72
C TYR A 276 -14.28 1.29 -25.85
N ARG A 277 -15.11 2.30 -25.57
CA ARG A 277 -15.88 3.03 -26.58
C ARG A 277 -14.94 3.82 -27.50
N ASP A 278 -13.96 4.54 -26.97
CA ASP A 278 -12.93 5.27 -27.70
C ASP A 278 -12.21 4.35 -28.70
N TYR A 279 -11.79 3.15 -28.27
CA TYR A 279 -11.19 2.16 -29.15
C TYR A 279 -12.17 1.65 -30.23
N LEU A 280 -13.44 1.42 -29.86
CA LEU A 280 -14.46 0.89 -30.76
C LEU A 280 -15.01 1.92 -31.76
N LEU A 281 -14.84 3.22 -31.53
CA LEU A 281 -15.07 4.26 -32.54
C LEU A 281 -14.10 4.08 -33.72
N HIS A 282 -12.84 3.72 -33.44
CA HIS A 282 -11.82 3.49 -34.46
C HIS A 282 -11.81 2.05 -35.01
N TYR A 283 -12.15 1.05 -34.18
CA TYR A 283 -12.17 -0.36 -34.55
C TYR A 283 -13.55 -1.03 -34.27
N PRO A 284 -14.65 -0.58 -34.92
CA PRO A 284 -16.02 -1.03 -34.64
C PRO A 284 -16.31 -2.51 -34.97
N ASN A 285 -15.33 -3.21 -35.53
CA ASN A 285 -15.38 -4.63 -35.87
C ASN A 285 -14.48 -5.51 -34.97
N HIS A 286 -13.93 -4.97 -33.86
CA HIS A 286 -13.09 -5.74 -32.94
C HIS A 286 -13.92 -6.52 -31.90
N ALA A 287 -14.20 -7.80 -32.19
CA ALA A 287 -15.09 -8.66 -31.40
C ALA A 287 -14.72 -8.76 -29.91
N GLU A 288 -13.42 -8.86 -29.61
CA GLU A 288 -12.90 -8.99 -28.23
C GLU A 288 -13.17 -7.72 -27.41
N THR A 289 -13.05 -6.52 -28.00
CA THR A 289 -13.35 -5.27 -27.27
C THR A 289 -14.85 -5.13 -27.02
N TRP A 290 -15.70 -5.57 -27.95
CA TRP A 290 -17.15 -5.64 -27.74
C TRP A 290 -17.53 -6.63 -26.63
N LEU A 291 -16.83 -7.76 -26.51
CA LEU A 291 -17.01 -8.70 -25.39
C LEU A 291 -16.60 -8.04 -24.07
N ASN A 292 -15.39 -7.45 -24.01
CA ASN A 292 -14.86 -6.85 -22.80
C ASN A 292 -15.71 -5.64 -22.33
N LEU A 293 -16.24 -4.84 -23.26
CA LEU A 293 -17.22 -3.79 -22.96
C LEU A 293 -18.56 -4.37 -22.46
N GLY A 294 -19.02 -5.48 -23.05
CA GLY A 294 -20.24 -6.16 -22.60
C GLY A 294 -20.12 -6.72 -21.17
N MET A 295 -18.99 -7.33 -20.84
CA MET A 295 -18.65 -7.78 -19.49
C MET A 295 -18.58 -6.62 -18.49
N LEU A 296 -17.95 -5.52 -18.89
CA LEU A 296 -17.84 -4.32 -18.07
C LEU A 296 -19.23 -3.72 -17.76
N LEU A 297 -20.07 -3.59 -18.77
CA LEU A 297 -21.44 -3.07 -18.63
C LEU A 297 -22.30 -3.99 -17.75
N ASP A 298 -22.07 -5.31 -17.75
CA ASP A 298 -22.73 -6.25 -16.84
C ASP A 298 -22.31 -6.01 -15.37
N LEU A 299 -21.03 -5.73 -15.10
CA LEU A 299 -20.55 -5.35 -13.75
C LEU A 299 -21.14 -4.00 -13.28
N MET A 300 -21.37 -3.07 -14.21
CA MET A 300 -22.03 -1.79 -13.95
C MET A 300 -23.55 -1.88 -13.83
N GLN A 301 -24.15 -3.06 -14.02
CA GLN A 301 -25.61 -3.28 -14.09
C GLN A 301 -26.30 -2.46 -15.21
N HIS A 302 -25.54 -2.10 -16.25
CA HIS A 302 -26.02 -1.44 -17.47
C HIS A 302 -26.59 -2.48 -18.46
N ASP A 303 -27.47 -3.36 -17.97
CA ASP A 303 -27.85 -4.64 -18.61
C ASP A 303 -28.25 -4.53 -20.09
N GLN A 304 -29.07 -3.54 -20.45
CA GLN A 304 -29.52 -3.37 -21.83
C GLN A 304 -28.38 -2.95 -22.78
N ALA A 305 -27.39 -2.21 -22.28
CA ALA A 305 -26.19 -1.86 -23.04
C ALA A 305 -25.21 -3.05 -23.11
N ALA A 306 -25.09 -3.83 -22.04
CA ALA A 306 -24.32 -5.07 -22.01
C ALA A 306 -24.82 -6.08 -23.07
N ILE A 307 -26.14 -6.28 -23.17
CA ILE A 307 -26.75 -7.12 -24.21
C ILE A 307 -26.35 -6.64 -25.62
N VAL A 308 -26.47 -5.35 -25.90
CA VAL A 308 -26.11 -4.78 -27.22
C VAL A 308 -24.63 -4.96 -27.54
N ALA A 309 -23.73 -4.75 -26.58
CA ALA A 309 -22.29 -4.96 -26.76
C ALA A 309 -21.94 -6.44 -27.00
N LEU A 310 -22.55 -7.36 -26.25
CA LEU A 310 -22.36 -8.80 -26.41
C LEU A 310 -22.95 -9.32 -27.72
N GLU A 311 -24.10 -8.81 -28.16
CA GLU A 311 -24.67 -9.12 -29.48
C GLU A 311 -23.83 -8.57 -30.62
N ARG A 312 -23.21 -7.39 -30.44
CA ARG A 312 -22.24 -6.85 -31.41
C ARG A 312 -20.97 -7.69 -31.47
N SER A 313 -20.47 -8.19 -30.34
CA SER A 313 -19.38 -9.17 -30.28
C SER A 313 -19.73 -10.46 -31.03
N LEU A 314 -20.92 -11.02 -30.78
CA LEU A 314 -21.40 -12.25 -31.40
C LEU A 314 -21.73 -12.10 -32.89
N ALA A 315 -22.12 -10.91 -33.36
CA ALA A 315 -22.26 -10.64 -34.78
C ALA A 315 -20.92 -10.66 -35.53
N LEU A 316 -19.81 -10.40 -34.83
CA LEU A 316 -18.45 -10.41 -35.37
C LEU A 316 -17.74 -11.77 -35.17
N ASN A 317 -18.04 -12.48 -34.08
CA ASN A 317 -17.59 -13.84 -33.81
C ASN A 317 -18.74 -14.70 -33.23
N PRO A 318 -19.58 -15.33 -34.09
CA PRO A 318 -20.76 -16.07 -33.65
C PRO A 318 -20.48 -17.31 -32.78
N THR A 319 -19.24 -17.81 -32.78
CA THR A 319 -18.85 -19.04 -32.09
C THR A 319 -18.08 -18.78 -30.79
N HIS A 320 -18.13 -17.55 -30.24
CA HIS A 320 -17.36 -17.21 -29.03
C HIS A 320 -18.06 -17.71 -27.75
N PRO A 321 -17.51 -18.70 -27.01
CA PRO A 321 -18.21 -19.32 -25.88
C PRO A 321 -18.44 -18.35 -24.71
N THR A 322 -17.42 -17.56 -24.35
CA THR A 322 -17.49 -16.53 -23.30
C THR A 322 -18.56 -15.48 -23.57
N ALA A 323 -18.70 -15.00 -24.82
CA ALA A 323 -19.71 -14.01 -25.18
C ALA A 323 -21.14 -14.56 -25.07
N HIS A 324 -21.36 -15.81 -25.47
CA HIS A 324 -22.63 -16.50 -25.23
C HIS A 324 -22.92 -16.72 -23.74
N HIS A 325 -21.92 -17.11 -22.95
CA HIS A 325 -22.08 -17.30 -21.49
C HIS A 325 -22.41 -15.98 -20.77
N MET A 326 -21.65 -14.91 -21.04
CA MET A 326 -21.92 -13.57 -20.51
C MET A 326 -23.31 -13.08 -20.93
N ARG A 327 -23.69 -13.24 -22.20
CA ARG A 327 -25.04 -12.87 -22.67
C ARG A 327 -26.14 -13.67 -21.95
N GLY A 328 -25.87 -14.93 -21.59
CA GLY A 328 -26.73 -15.73 -20.73
C GLY A 328 -26.95 -15.12 -19.34
N LEU A 329 -25.89 -14.66 -18.67
CA LEU A 329 -25.98 -14.01 -17.36
C LEU A 329 -26.82 -12.72 -17.40
N VAL A 330 -26.55 -11.82 -18.37
CA VAL A 330 -27.32 -10.57 -18.49
C VAL A 330 -28.79 -10.87 -18.78
N LEU A 331 -29.08 -11.79 -19.71
CA LEU A 331 -30.45 -12.18 -20.07
C LEU A 331 -31.20 -12.86 -18.92
N GLN A 332 -30.50 -13.61 -18.06
CA GLN A 332 -31.06 -14.14 -16.81
C GLN A 332 -31.48 -13.01 -15.88
N ARG A 333 -30.61 -12.00 -15.69
CA ARG A 333 -30.85 -10.85 -14.80
C ARG A 333 -32.05 -10.02 -15.23
N VAL A 334 -32.20 -9.71 -16.53
CA VAL A 334 -33.35 -8.98 -17.08
C VAL A 334 -34.62 -9.85 -17.28
N GLY A 335 -34.64 -11.08 -16.72
CA GLY A 335 -35.81 -11.96 -16.78
C GLY A 335 -36.11 -12.59 -18.14
N GLN A 336 -35.22 -12.45 -19.14
CA GLN A 336 -35.35 -13.06 -20.47
C GLN A 336 -34.91 -14.53 -20.47
N ILE A 337 -35.45 -15.32 -19.52
CA ILE A 337 -35.00 -16.68 -19.20
C ILE A 337 -34.91 -17.63 -20.42
N PRO A 338 -35.86 -17.65 -21.38
CA PRO A 338 -35.75 -18.51 -22.56
C PRO A 338 -34.54 -18.17 -23.45
N ALA A 339 -34.18 -16.88 -23.55
CA ALA A 339 -33.02 -16.43 -24.32
C ALA A 339 -31.71 -16.68 -23.55
N ALA A 340 -31.74 -16.59 -22.21
CA ALA A 340 -30.61 -16.96 -21.35
C ALA A 340 -30.28 -18.46 -21.47
N ILE A 341 -31.30 -19.33 -21.42
CA ILE A 341 -31.17 -20.78 -21.63
C ILE A 341 -30.52 -21.06 -22.99
N ALA A 342 -31.01 -20.44 -24.07
CA ALA A 342 -30.43 -20.61 -25.40
C ALA A 342 -28.96 -20.14 -25.47
N ALA A 343 -28.63 -19.02 -24.81
CA ALA A 343 -27.27 -18.50 -24.77
C ALA A 343 -26.30 -19.42 -24.01
N PHE A 344 -26.69 -19.96 -22.84
CA PHE A 344 -25.87 -20.96 -22.15
C PHE A 344 -25.71 -22.26 -22.95
N GLN A 345 -26.75 -22.71 -23.65
CA GLN A 345 -26.66 -23.85 -24.56
C GLN A 345 -25.69 -23.61 -25.72
N GLN A 346 -25.66 -22.40 -26.29
CA GLN A 346 -24.66 -22.04 -27.31
C GLN A 346 -23.24 -22.00 -26.72
N ALA A 347 -23.05 -21.42 -25.53
CA ALA A 347 -21.75 -21.42 -24.86
C ALA A 347 -21.19 -22.85 -24.68
N ILE A 348 -22.02 -23.78 -24.18
CA ILE A 348 -21.71 -25.21 -24.04
C ILE A 348 -21.44 -25.88 -25.39
N THR A 349 -22.16 -25.49 -26.45
CA THR A 349 -21.98 -26.07 -27.80
C THR A 349 -20.65 -25.66 -28.44
N PHE A 350 -20.18 -24.45 -28.19
CA PHE A 350 -18.89 -23.97 -28.71
C PHE A 350 -17.71 -24.32 -27.79
N ASP A 351 -17.93 -24.48 -26.49
CA ASP A 351 -16.93 -24.98 -25.54
C ASP A 351 -17.57 -25.79 -24.41
N ALA A 352 -17.41 -27.12 -24.49
CA ALA A 352 -17.93 -28.06 -23.50
C ALA A 352 -17.13 -28.07 -22.18
N SER A 353 -16.05 -27.27 -22.05
CA SER A 353 -15.30 -27.12 -20.79
C SER A 353 -15.86 -26.02 -19.88
N GLN A 354 -16.79 -25.19 -20.37
CA GLN A 354 -17.41 -24.06 -19.67
C GLN A 354 -18.36 -24.50 -18.54
N VAL A 355 -17.81 -24.97 -17.42
CA VAL A 355 -18.58 -25.52 -16.28
C VAL A 355 -19.65 -24.57 -15.73
N ASP A 356 -19.37 -23.27 -15.67
CA ASP A 356 -20.33 -22.26 -15.23
C ASP A 356 -21.58 -22.18 -16.12
N ALA A 357 -21.45 -22.42 -17.42
CA ALA A 357 -22.60 -22.43 -18.32
C ALA A 357 -23.53 -23.62 -18.02
N TYR A 358 -22.98 -24.79 -17.70
CA TYR A 358 -23.77 -25.93 -17.22
C TYR A 358 -24.43 -25.65 -15.86
N ALA A 359 -23.71 -25.02 -14.93
CA ALA A 359 -24.23 -24.68 -13.60
C ALA A 359 -25.38 -23.66 -13.66
N ARG A 360 -25.25 -22.59 -14.45
CA ARG A 360 -26.30 -21.58 -14.65
C ARG A 360 -27.51 -22.12 -15.43
N LEU A 361 -27.28 -22.97 -16.43
CA LEU A 361 -28.36 -23.62 -17.16
C LEU A 361 -29.18 -24.55 -16.23
N GLY A 362 -28.52 -25.29 -15.35
CA GLY A 362 -29.19 -26.07 -14.30
C GLY A 362 -29.98 -25.18 -13.32
N GLU A 363 -29.43 -24.06 -12.89
CA GLU A 363 -30.06 -23.08 -12.00
C GLU A 363 -31.36 -22.50 -12.61
N LEU A 364 -31.32 -22.10 -13.88
CA LEU A 364 -32.51 -21.62 -14.59
C LEU A 364 -33.59 -22.68 -14.73
N LEU A 365 -33.21 -23.93 -15.03
CA LEU A 365 -34.17 -25.04 -15.16
C LEU A 365 -34.75 -25.46 -13.81
N PHE A 366 -33.98 -25.36 -12.73
CA PHE A 366 -34.44 -25.58 -11.36
C PHE A 366 -35.48 -24.53 -10.97
N ASN A 367 -35.19 -23.25 -11.22
CA ASN A 367 -36.12 -22.14 -10.97
C ASN A 367 -37.40 -22.20 -11.83
N GLN A 368 -37.36 -22.89 -12.99
CA GLN A 368 -38.55 -23.22 -13.80
C GLN A 368 -39.30 -24.48 -13.32
N GLY A 369 -38.85 -25.15 -12.26
CA GLY A 369 -39.43 -26.40 -11.76
C GLY A 369 -39.10 -27.65 -12.60
N ASN A 370 -38.21 -27.53 -13.59
CA ASN A 370 -37.80 -28.61 -14.50
C ASN A 370 -36.64 -29.42 -13.89
N LEU A 371 -36.92 -30.01 -12.71
CA LEU A 371 -35.91 -30.61 -11.83
C LEU A 371 -35.06 -31.69 -12.52
N SER A 372 -35.66 -32.55 -13.34
CA SER A 372 -34.93 -33.65 -14.01
C SER A 372 -33.92 -33.15 -15.05
N GLN A 373 -34.16 -32.01 -15.70
CA GLN A 373 -33.16 -31.41 -16.60
C GLN A 373 -32.12 -30.61 -15.83
N ALA A 374 -32.52 -29.91 -14.76
CA ALA A 374 -31.58 -29.22 -13.88
C ALA A 374 -30.54 -30.18 -13.27
N GLU A 375 -30.99 -31.32 -12.76
CA GLU A 375 -30.11 -32.36 -12.21
C GLU A 375 -29.13 -32.91 -13.28
N HIS A 376 -29.60 -33.09 -14.52
CA HIS A 376 -28.77 -33.52 -15.63
C HIS A 376 -27.62 -32.53 -15.90
N TYR A 377 -27.91 -31.23 -16.00
CA TYR A 377 -26.89 -30.21 -16.25
C TYR A 377 -25.94 -30.03 -15.04
N TYR A 378 -26.41 -30.13 -13.80
CA TYR A 378 -25.52 -30.12 -12.63
C TYR A 378 -24.57 -31.33 -12.61
N ARG A 379 -25.06 -32.53 -12.94
CA ARG A 379 -24.21 -33.73 -13.03
C ARG A 379 -23.24 -33.67 -14.21
N GLN A 380 -23.61 -33.03 -15.32
CA GLN A 380 -22.68 -32.72 -16.41
C GLN A 380 -21.61 -31.72 -15.99
N ALA A 381 -21.96 -30.64 -15.26
CA ALA A 381 -21.00 -29.68 -14.74
C ALA A 381 -19.93 -30.36 -13.85
N ILE A 382 -20.37 -31.24 -12.95
CA ILE A 382 -19.48 -32.05 -12.09
C ILE A 382 -18.63 -33.04 -12.91
N ALA A 383 -19.16 -33.59 -14.02
CA ALA A 383 -18.39 -34.48 -14.90
C ALA A 383 -17.35 -33.72 -15.75
N VAL A 384 -17.59 -32.45 -16.08
CA VAL A 384 -16.65 -31.55 -16.78
C VAL A 384 -15.56 -31.06 -15.84
N ASN A 385 -15.93 -30.62 -14.62
CA ASN A 385 -14.98 -30.22 -13.58
C ASN A 385 -15.42 -30.76 -12.20
N PRO A 386 -14.84 -31.90 -11.75
CA PRO A 386 -15.11 -32.48 -10.44
C PRO A 386 -14.74 -31.61 -9.23
N ASN A 387 -14.01 -30.50 -9.46
CA ASN A 387 -13.60 -29.57 -8.40
C ASN A 387 -14.49 -28.31 -8.33
N HIS A 388 -15.62 -28.28 -9.05
CA HIS A 388 -16.48 -27.09 -9.10
C HIS A 388 -17.50 -27.04 -7.94
N THR A 389 -17.12 -26.38 -6.83
CA THR A 389 -17.91 -26.24 -5.59
C THR A 389 -19.37 -25.80 -5.83
N ALA A 390 -19.62 -24.83 -6.71
CA ALA A 390 -20.96 -24.30 -6.94
C ALA A 390 -21.92 -25.34 -7.57
N SER A 391 -21.42 -26.25 -8.42
CA SER A 391 -22.25 -27.33 -8.99
C SER A 391 -22.69 -28.35 -7.93
N TYR A 392 -21.88 -28.59 -6.91
CA TYR A 392 -22.25 -29.44 -5.78
C TYR A 392 -23.26 -28.77 -4.84
N LEU A 393 -23.13 -27.46 -4.59
CA LEU A 393 -24.13 -26.68 -3.85
C LEU A 393 -25.48 -26.70 -4.58
N ASN A 394 -25.51 -26.35 -5.87
CA ASN A 394 -26.75 -26.28 -6.65
C ASN A 394 -27.42 -27.66 -6.81
N LEU A 395 -26.64 -28.74 -6.94
CA LEU A 395 -27.16 -30.11 -6.93
C LEU A 395 -27.77 -30.47 -5.56
N GLY A 396 -27.13 -30.06 -4.46
CA GLY A 396 -27.67 -30.24 -3.11
C GLY A 396 -29.00 -29.51 -2.89
N ASP A 397 -29.14 -28.27 -3.36
CA ASP A 397 -30.38 -27.49 -3.25
C ASP A 397 -31.56 -28.14 -4.02
N LEU A 398 -31.26 -28.71 -5.19
CA LEU A 398 -32.23 -29.48 -5.96
C LEU A 398 -32.65 -30.75 -5.23
N LEU A 399 -31.71 -31.48 -4.63
CA LEU A 399 -31.98 -32.70 -3.88
C LEU A 399 -32.74 -32.41 -2.57
N MET A 400 -32.44 -31.29 -1.89
CA MET A 400 -33.25 -30.78 -0.77
C MET A 400 -34.70 -30.54 -1.19
N THR A 401 -34.91 -29.90 -2.35
CA THR A 401 -36.24 -29.60 -2.90
C THR A 401 -37.01 -30.87 -3.28
N GLN A 402 -36.31 -31.92 -3.71
CA GLN A 402 -36.86 -33.26 -3.93
C GLN A 402 -37.05 -34.08 -2.64
N GLN A 403 -36.62 -33.57 -1.47
CA GLN A 403 -36.57 -34.28 -0.19
C GLN A 403 -35.62 -35.50 -0.18
N HIS A 404 -34.68 -35.57 -1.12
CA HIS A 404 -33.57 -36.52 -1.19
C HIS A 404 -32.41 -36.06 -0.28
N TYR A 405 -32.71 -35.93 1.01
CA TYR A 405 -31.79 -35.35 2.00
C TYR A 405 -30.43 -36.08 2.12
N PRO A 406 -30.34 -37.43 2.09
CA PRO A 406 -29.04 -38.12 2.18
C PRO A 406 -28.09 -37.76 1.02
N GLU A 407 -28.63 -37.69 -0.19
CA GLU A 407 -27.91 -37.30 -1.40
C GLU A 407 -27.55 -35.81 -1.38
N ALA A 408 -28.43 -34.93 -0.87
CA ALA A 408 -28.14 -33.51 -0.67
C ALA A 408 -26.98 -33.31 0.32
N ILE A 409 -27.01 -34.01 1.46
CA ILE A 409 -25.94 -34.02 2.47
C ILE A 409 -24.62 -34.51 1.85
N ALA A 410 -24.66 -35.53 0.98
CA ALA A 410 -23.47 -35.99 0.26
C ALA A 410 -22.92 -34.93 -0.71
N ALA A 411 -23.79 -34.23 -1.44
CA ALA A 411 -23.38 -33.15 -2.35
C ALA A 411 -22.76 -31.96 -1.59
N TYR A 412 -23.41 -31.47 -0.53
CA TYR A 412 -22.89 -30.38 0.29
C TYR A 412 -21.58 -30.74 1.01
N ARG A 413 -21.40 -32.00 1.41
CA ARG A 413 -20.10 -32.48 1.94
C ARG A 413 -18.99 -32.41 0.91
N GLN A 414 -19.26 -32.70 -0.37
CA GLN A 414 -18.23 -32.51 -1.41
C GLN A 414 -17.96 -31.03 -1.68
N ALA A 415 -18.98 -30.16 -1.65
CA ALA A 415 -18.74 -28.71 -1.69
C ALA A 415 -17.84 -28.23 -0.53
N LEU A 416 -18.05 -28.73 0.69
CA LEU A 416 -17.20 -28.44 1.85
C LEU A 416 -15.79 -29.07 1.76
N ASN A 417 -15.63 -30.20 1.09
CA ASN A 417 -14.30 -30.78 0.82
C ASN A 417 -13.50 -29.96 -0.21
N LEU A 418 -14.19 -29.33 -1.17
CA LEU A 418 -13.60 -28.51 -2.23
C LEU A 418 -13.32 -27.08 -1.77
N ASP A 419 -14.14 -26.52 -0.87
CA ASP A 419 -13.86 -25.31 -0.12
C ASP A 419 -13.93 -25.56 1.39
N PRO A 420 -12.83 -26.06 2.01
CA PRO A 420 -12.77 -26.33 3.44
C PRO A 420 -12.89 -25.09 4.34
N LYS A 421 -12.78 -23.87 3.81
CA LYS A 421 -12.85 -22.61 4.57
C LYS A 421 -14.20 -21.88 4.40
N GLY A 422 -14.92 -22.14 3.32
CA GLY A 422 -16.24 -21.57 3.04
C GLY A 422 -17.30 -21.88 4.10
N PHE A 423 -18.24 -20.95 4.30
CA PHE A 423 -19.35 -21.12 5.23
C PHE A 423 -20.64 -21.61 4.55
N ILE A 424 -20.82 -21.36 3.24
CA ILE A 424 -22.09 -21.63 2.53
C ILE A 424 -22.43 -23.13 2.58
N ALA A 425 -21.46 -24.02 2.35
CA ALA A 425 -21.68 -25.47 2.44
C ALA A 425 -22.09 -25.93 3.86
N LEU A 426 -21.64 -25.23 4.91
CA LEU A 426 -22.05 -25.50 6.29
C LEU A 426 -23.46 -24.97 6.60
N GLU A 427 -23.86 -23.81 6.08
CA GLU A 427 -25.24 -23.32 6.19
C GLU A 427 -26.23 -24.27 5.49
N LYS A 428 -25.85 -24.80 4.33
CA LYS A 428 -26.61 -25.80 3.58
C LYS A 428 -26.67 -27.17 4.30
N LEU A 429 -25.56 -27.61 4.91
CA LEU A 429 -25.54 -28.82 5.74
C LEU A 429 -26.39 -28.66 7.02
N HIS A 430 -26.39 -27.47 7.64
CA HIS A 430 -27.27 -27.16 8.76
C HIS A 430 -28.74 -27.33 8.37
N GLN A 431 -29.17 -26.71 7.27
CA GLN A 431 -30.54 -26.85 6.73
C GLN A 431 -30.91 -28.30 6.42
N ALA A 432 -29.96 -29.08 5.86
CA ALA A 432 -30.18 -30.49 5.54
C ALA A 432 -30.31 -31.38 6.79
N TYR A 433 -29.49 -31.14 7.82
CA TYR A 433 -29.57 -31.89 9.08
C TYR A 433 -30.76 -31.51 9.95
N ASP A 434 -31.22 -30.26 9.89
CA ASP A 434 -32.47 -29.86 10.54
C ASP A 434 -33.67 -30.58 9.90
N ALA A 435 -33.71 -30.63 8.56
CA ALA A 435 -34.74 -31.36 7.80
C ALA A 435 -34.74 -32.89 8.03
N THR A 436 -33.60 -33.51 8.38
CA THR A 436 -33.55 -34.93 8.78
C THR A 436 -33.77 -35.16 10.28
N GLY A 437 -33.92 -34.10 11.08
CA GLY A 437 -34.02 -34.20 12.55
C GLY A 437 -32.70 -34.55 13.25
N GLU A 438 -31.57 -34.42 12.57
CA GLU A 438 -30.22 -34.69 13.09
C GLU A 438 -29.66 -33.47 13.85
N THR A 439 -30.44 -32.96 14.82
CA THR A 439 -30.26 -31.70 15.56
C THR A 439 -28.82 -31.40 15.97
N ALA A 440 -28.09 -32.37 16.52
CA ALA A 440 -26.68 -32.20 16.88
C ALA A 440 -25.79 -31.80 15.69
N LYS A 441 -25.98 -32.44 14.52
CA LYS A 441 -25.23 -32.09 13.31
C LYS A 441 -25.68 -30.75 12.73
N ALA A 442 -26.95 -30.40 12.87
CA ALA A 442 -27.48 -29.09 12.49
C ALA A 442 -26.82 -27.97 13.31
N HIS A 443 -26.74 -28.11 14.64
CA HIS A 443 -26.04 -27.17 15.53
C HIS A 443 -24.53 -27.09 15.23
N TYR A 444 -23.86 -28.22 15.02
CA TYR A 444 -22.44 -28.27 14.65
C TYR A 444 -22.14 -27.46 13.38
N CYS A 445 -22.93 -27.66 12.33
CA CYS A 445 -22.73 -26.96 11.06
C CYS A 445 -23.07 -25.46 11.17
N ALA A 446 -24.12 -25.10 11.92
CA ALA A 446 -24.45 -23.71 12.19
C ALA A 446 -23.35 -22.98 12.98
N GLY A 447 -22.79 -23.62 14.02
CA GLY A 447 -21.69 -23.08 14.83
C GLY A 447 -20.48 -22.71 13.96
N TYR A 448 -19.99 -23.64 13.14
CA TYR A 448 -18.87 -23.37 12.24
C TYR A 448 -19.19 -22.35 11.14
N ALA A 449 -20.42 -22.36 10.59
CA ALA A 449 -20.83 -21.34 9.61
C ALA A 449 -20.82 -19.93 10.21
N LEU A 450 -21.38 -19.76 11.41
CA LEU A 450 -21.43 -18.49 12.14
C LEU A 450 -20.04 -18.03 12.58
N TYR A 451 -19.20 -18.96 13.05
CA TYR A 451 -17.79 -18.70 13.40
C TYR A 451 -17.01 -18.14 12.21
N ARG A 452 -17.09 -18.81 11.04
CA ARG A 452 -16.45 -18.38 9.78
C ARG A 452 -16.99 -17.04 9.25
N ARG A 453 -18.18 -16.61 9.69
CA ARG A 453 -18.77 -15.30 9.41
C ARG A 453 -18.47 -14.24 10.47
N GLY A 454 -17.69 -14.53 11.51
CA GLY A 454 -17.36 -13.60 12.61
C GLY A 454 -18.50 -13.35 13.60
N ASN A 455 -19.54 -14.20 13.61
CA ASN A 455 -20.69 -14.13 14.51
C ASN A 455 -20.45 -14.99 15.77
N HIS A 456 -19.41 -14.68 16.53
CA HIS A 456 -18.91 -15.52 17.64
C HIS A 456 -19.95 -15.83 18.73
N GLU A 457 -20.85 -14.90 19.06
CA GLU A 457 -21.91 -15.11 20.06
C GLU A 457 -22.96 -16.13 19.60
N LEU A 458 -23.44 -16.00 18.36
CA LEU A 458 -24.37 -16.95 17.77
C LEU A 458 -23.70 -18.31 17.52
N ALA A 459 -22.42 -18.32 17.13
CA ALA A 459 -21.62 -19.53 17.01
C ALA A 459 -21.50 -20.26 18.36
N LEU A 460 -21.18 -19.52 19.43
CA LEU A 460 -21.09 -20.04 20.79
C LEU A 460 -22.40 -20.70 21.24
N ALA A 461 -23.54 -20.04 21.00
CA ALA A 461 -24.86 -20.60 21.31
C ALA A 461 -25.13 -21.93 20.57
N GLN A 462 -24.75 -22.04 19.30
CA GLN A 462 -24.86 -23.30 18.55
C GLN A 462 -23.89 -24.37 19.04
N PHE A 463 -22.65 -24.02 19.39
CA PHE A 463 -21.68 -24.98 19.94
C PHE A 463 -22.08 -25.49 21.33
N LEU A 464 -22.69 -24.64 22.18
CA LEU A 464 -23.25 -25.05 23.46
C LEU A 464 -24.45 -25.99 23.28
N ALA A 465 -25.36 -25.71 22.34
CA ALA A 465 -26.46 -26.63 22.01
C ALA A 465 -25.98 -27.97 21.42
N PHE A 466 -24.89 -27.98 20.63
CA PHE A 466 -24.24 -29.21 20.19
C PHE A 466 -23.69 -30.04 21.36
N LEU A 467 -23.06 -29.38 22.34
CA LEU A 467 -22.44 -30.02 23.52
C LEU A 467 -23.46 -30.73 24.43
N GLU A 468 -24.73 -30.31 24.44
CA GLU A 468 -25.81 -31.03 25.14
C GLU A 468 -26.04 -32.45 24.58
N HIS A 469 -25.72 -32.68 23.30
CA HIS A 469 -25.88 -33.97 22.64
C HIS A 469 -24.61 -34.85 22.67
N LYS A 470 -23.41 -34.25 22.51
CA LYS A 470 -22.14 -34.98 22.43
C LYS A 470 -20.96 -34.05 22.79
N PRO A 471 -19.94 -34.53 23.55
CA PRO A 471 -18.67 -33.81 23.69
C PRO A 471 -17.95 -33.64 22.34
N LEU A 472 -17.14 -32.58 22.27
CA LEU A 472 -16.16 -32.34 21.20
C LEU A 472 -15.07 -33.42 21.25
N SER A 473 -14.39 -33.61 20.11
CA SER A 473 -13.57 -34.77 19.79
C SER A 473 -12.20 -34.47 19.18
N SER A 474 -11.95 -33.23 18.72
CA SER A 474 -10.62 -32.80 18.24
C SER A 474 -10.10 -31.58 19.02
N VAL A 475 -8.79 -31.35 18.95
CA VAL A 475 -8.15 -30.14 19.50
C VAL A 475 -8.74 -28.88 18.84
N GLU A 476 -8.86 -28.86 17.51
CA GLU A 476 -9.44 -27.76 16.72
C GLU A 476 -10.87 -27.42 17.14
N GLU A 477 -11.69 -28.42 17.45
CA GLU A 477 -13.06 -28.25 17.96
C GLU A 477 -13.07 -27.52 19.32
N TYR A 478 -12.16 -27.87 20.24
CA TYR A 478 -12.03 -27.18 21.52
C TYR A 478 -11.44 -25.77 21.40
N LEU A 479 -10.46 -25.56 20.50
CA LEU A 479 -9.89 -24.24 20.21
C LEU A 479 -10.95 -23.30 19.61
N THR A 480 -11.74 -23.76 18.63
CA THR A 480 -12.81 -22.97 18.00
C THR A 480 -13.85 -22.49 19.02
N VAL A 481 -14.21 -23.34 20.00
CA VAL A 481 -15.14 -22.96 21.07
C VAL A 481 -14.51 -21.98 22.06
N TYR A 482 -13.23 -22.17 22.43
CA TYR A 482 -12.48 -21.17 23.20
C TYR A 482 -12.46 -19.80 22.48
N ASP A 483 -12.17 -19.76 21.18
CA ASP A 483 -12.13 -18.52 20.40
C ASP A 483 -13.49 -17.81 20.41
N CYS A 484 -14.60 -18.57 20.41
CA CYS A 484 -15.94 -17.99 20.57
C CYS A 484 -16.13 -17.37 21.96
N PHE A 485 -15.76 -18.04 23.05
CA PHE A 485 -15.79 -17.47 24.41
C PHE A 485 -14.89 -16.22 24.52
N HIS A 486 -13.66 -16.30 24.01
CA HIS A 486 -12.68 -15.20 24.02
C HIS A 486 -13.24 -13.95 23.33
N ASN A 487 -13.71 -14.09 22.09
CA ASN A 487 -14.27 -12.98 21.31
C ASN A 487 -15.61 -12.47 21.88
N CYS A 488 -16.27 -13.19 22.79
CA CYS A 488 -17.45 -12.71 23.55
C CYS A 488 -17.09 -12.02 24.89
N GLY A 489 -15.81 -11.82 25.20
CA GLY A 489 -15.38 -11.24 26.49
C GLY A 489 -15.49 -12.19 27.69
N GLN A 490 -15.47 -13.51 27.41
CA GLN A 490 -15.70 -14.58 28.38
C GLN A 490 -14.48 -15.52 28.51
N THR A 491 -13.26 -15.02 28.34
CA THR A 491 -12.01 -15.81 28.32
C THR A 491 -11.90 -16.85 29.44
N GLU A 492 -12.23 -16.50 30.69
CA GLU A 492 -12.19 -17.44 31.82
C GLU A 492 -13.16 -18.63 31.67
N ALA A 493 -14.36 -18.40 31.10
CA ALA A 493 -15.30 -19.48 30.79
C ALA A 493 -14.83 -20.35 29.61
N GLY A 494 -13.94 -19.82 28.76
CA GLY A 494 -13.28 -20.56 27.70
C GLY A 494 -12.10 -21.43 28.16
N LEU A 495 -11.44 -21.12 29.29
CA LEU A 495 -10.23 -21.86 29.72
C LEU A 495 -10.43 -23.37 29.92
N PRO A 496 -11.57 -23.88 30.43
CA PRO A 496 -11.83 -25.32 30.50
C PRO A 496 -11.75 -26.02 29.13
N TYR A 497 -12.08 -25.32 28.04
CA TYR A 497 -12.00 -25.87 26.68
C TYR A 497 -10.55 -26.00 26.22
N LEU A 498 -9.69 -25.02 26.53
CA LEU A 498 -8.24 -25.15 26.33
C LEU A 498 -7.64 -26.29 27.17
N GLN A 499 -8.12 -26.48 28.40
CA GLN A 499 -7.70 -27.61 29.25
C GLN A 499 -8.13 -28.97 28.68
N GLN A 500 -9.31 -29.08 28.04
CA GLN A 500 -9.70 -30.29 27.31
C GLN A 500 -8.87 -30.49 26.02
N ALA A 501 -8.54 -29.43 25.29
CA ALA A 501 -7.63 -29.49 24.14
C ALA A 501 -6.25 -30.04 24.56
N ALA A 502 -5.69 -29.56 25.67
CA ALA A 502 -4.45 -30.06 26.27
C ALA A 502 -4.56 -31.54 26.69
N ALA A 503 -5.69 -31.93 27.28
CA ALA A 503 -5.93 -33.31 27.72
C ALA A 503 -6.13 -34.32 26.56
N LEU A 504 -6.58 -33.88 25.38
CA LEU A 504 -6.62 -34.71 24.17
C LEU A 504 -5.23 -35.00 23.57
N ASN A 505 -4.25 -34.11 23.80
CA ASN A 505 -2.89 -34.27 23.30
C ASN A 505 -1.85 -33.94 24.40
N PRO A 506 -1.74 -34.79 25.45
CA PRO A 506 -0.87 -34.55 26.60
C PRO A 506 0.64 -34.60 26.26
N ALA A 507 1.00 -35.03 25.05
CA ALA A 507 2.37 -35.04 24.56
C ALA A 507 2.84 -33.65 24.11
N ASP A 508 1.95 -32.81 23.56
CA ASP A 508 2.31 -31.45 23.15
C ASP A 508 2.38 -30.50 24.35
N GLN A 509 3.60 -30.08 24.68
CA GLN A 509 3.90 -29.24 25.83
C GLN A 509 3.46 -27.79 25.63
N PHE A 510 3.29 -27.33 24.38
CA PHE A 510 2.71 -26.01 24.12
C PHE A 510 1.22 -25.99 24.47
N LEU A 511 0.47 -27.03 24.09
CA LEU A 511 -0.94 -27.15 24.50
C LEU A 511 -1.11 -27.21 26.02
N GLN A 512 -0.18 -27.81 26.77
CA GLN A 512 -0.26 -27.86 28.24
C GLN A 512 -0.17 -26.47 28.90
N VAL A 513 0.51 -25.50 28.28
CA VAL A 513 0.63 -24.12 28.80
C VAL A 513 -0.33 -23.11 28.15
N LEU A 514 -0.99 -23.48 27.04
CA LEU A 514 -1.92 -22.62 26.31
C LEU A 514 -3.06 -22.02 27.18
N PRO A 515 -3.66 -22.73 28.18
CA PRO A 515 -4.63 -22.12 29.09
C PRO A 515 -4.07 -20.96 29.92
N ASP A 516 -2.78 -21.01 30.26
CA ASP A 516 -2.10 -19.96 31.02
C ASP A 516 -1.70 -18.78 30.12
N LEU A 517 -1.37 -19.05 28.85
CA LEU A 517 -1.10 -18.05 27.80
C LEU A 517 -2.34 -17.30 27.29
N ALA A 518 -3.54 -17.77 27.61
CA ALA A 518 -4.78 -17.07 27.26
C ALA A 518 -4.83 -15.67 27.89
N LEU A 519 -5.12 -14.65 27.08
CA LEU A 519 -5.35 -13.27 27.51
C LEU A 519 -6.84 -12.88 27.32
N PRO A 520 -7.37 -11.88 28.05
CA PRO A 520 -8.68 -11.30 27.76
C PRO A 520 -8.67 -10.48 26.46
N PHE A 521 -9.77 -10.57 25.70
CA PHE A 521 -10.06 -9.60 24.64
C PHE A 521 -10.24 -8.18 25.22
N LEU A 522 -10.90 -8.07 26.38
CA LEU A 522 -11.12 -6.80 27.07
C LEU A 522 -10.99 -7.02 28.59
N TYR A 523 -10.07 -6.28 29.20
CA TYR A 523 -9.89 -6.25 30.66
C TYR A 523 -11.06 -5.52 31.34
N ARG A 524 -11.50 -6.05 32.48
CA ARG A 524 -12.56 -5.50 33.33
C ARG A 524 -11.98 -4.55 34.39
N LEU A 525 -10.80 -4.88 34.92
CA LEU A 525 -10.14 -4.15 36.00
C LEU A 525 -8.62 -3.98 35.72
N PRO A 526 -7.95 -2.92 36.22
CA PRO A 526 -6.52 -2.71 36.00
C PRO A 526 -5.62 -3.85 36.49
N GLU A 527 -6.00 -4.48 37.62
CA GLU A 527 -5.24 -5.55 38.26
C GLU A 527 -5.16 -6.80 37.38
N GLU A 528 -6.20 -7.06 36.57
CA GLU A 528 -6.24 -8.20 35.65
C GLU A 528 -5.06 -8.17 34.67
N ILE A 529 -4.70 -7.00 34.13
CA ILE A 529 -3.57 -6.84 33.19
C ILE A 529 -2.29 -7.43 33.80
N THR A 530 -2.03 -7.11 35.07
CA THR A 530 -0.86 -7.62 35.79
C THR A 530 -0.97 -9.13 36.05
N VAL A 531 -2.13 -9.62 36.47
CA VAL A 531 -2.35 -11.05 36.75
C VAL A 531 -2.18 -11.89 35.47
N TYR A 532 -2.82 -11.50 34.37
CA TYR A 532 -2.69 -12.21 33.09
C TYR A 532 -1.27 -12.14 32.53
N ARG A 533 -0.59 -10.98 32.59
CA ARG A 533 0.80 -10.87 32.13
C ARG A 533 1.76 -11.71 32.98
N GLN A 534 1.57 -11.77 34.30
CA GLN A 534 2.36 -12.66 35.16
C GLN A 534 2.12 -14.14 34.86
N ARG A 535 0.85 -14.55 34.65
CA ARG A 535 0.50 -15.92 34.23
C ARG A 535 1.16 -16.28 32.89
N TYR A 536 1.14 -15.35 31.94
CA TYR A 536 1.74 -15.47 30.61
C TYR A 536 3.27 -15.64 30.66
N ILE A 537 3.98 -14.81 31.43
CA ILE A 537 5.42 -14.92 31.67
C ILE A 537 5.76 -16.28 32.32
N GLN A 538 5.01 -16.67 33.36
CA GLN A 538 5.22 -17.94 34.06
C GLN A 538 4.93 -19.17 33.19
N ALA A 539 4.07 -19.05 32.18
CA ALA A 539 3.82 -20.09 31.19
C ALA A 539 5.00 -20.26 30.22
N TYR A 540 5.51 -19.18 29.64
CA TYR A 540 6.70 -19.26 28.79
C TYR A 540 7.94 -19.74 29.55
N HIS A 541 8.18 -19.27 30.77
CA HIS A 541 9.32 -19.73 31.57
C HIS A 541 9.25 -21.24 31.88
N ARG A 542 8.05 -21.78 32.20
CA ARG A 542 7.86 -23.24 32.35
C ARG A 542 8.10 -24.00 31.05
N LEU A 543 7.60 -23.47 29.93
CA LEU A 543 7.77 -24.11 28.61
C LEU A 543 9.26 -24.14 28.21
N MET A 544 9.96 -23.02 28.29
CA MET A 544 11.40 -22.92 28.03
C MET A 544 12.21 -23.85 28.94
N GLN A 545 11.95 -23.86 30.24
CA GLN A 545 12.62 -24.78 31.18
C GLN A 545 12.41 -26.25 30.78
N THR A 546 11.21 -26.59 30.29
CA THR A 546 10.91 -27.96 29.81
C THR A 546 11.68 -28.27 28.52
N VAL A 547 11.76 -27.33 27.58
CA VAL A 547 12.54 -27.44 26.33
C VAL A 547 14.04 -27.60 26.62
N GLU A 548 14.64 -26.69 27.40
CA GLU A 548 16.05 -26.77 27.82
C GLU A 548 16.38 -28.10 28.53
N THR A 549 15.45 -28.60 29.36
CA THR A 549 15.64 -29.84 30.10
C THR A 549 15.59 -31.05 29.18
N ALA A 550 14.74 -31.04 28.15
CA ALA A 550 14.72 -32.07 27.11
C ALA A 550 16.01 -32.05 26.28
N ASP A 551 16.51 -30.88 25.89
CA ASP A 551 17.75 -30.72 25.12
C ASP A 551 18.97 -31.24 25.89
N ARG A 552 19.14 -30.83 27.17
CA ARG A 552 20.21 -31.32 28.05
C ARG A 552 20.15 -32.83 28.31
N GLN A 553 19.00 -33.46 28.08
CA GLN A 553 18.82 -34.91 28.19
C GLN A 553 18.80 -35.63 26.82
N ASN A 554 18.97 -34.88 25.72
CA ASN A 554 18.83 -35.34 24.33
C ASN A 554 17.52 -36.11 24.08
N GLN A 555 16.40 -35.55 24.54
CA GLN A 555 15.06 -36.09 24.40
C GLN A 555 14.24 -35.26 23.41
N ALA A 556 13.47 -35.94 22.56
CA ALA A 556 12.51 -35.28 21.68
C ALA A 556 11.35 -34.70 22.51
N ILE A 557 11.16 -33.38 22.44
CA ILE A 557 10.02 -32.66 23.02
C ILE A 557 9.05 -32.26 21.92
N ASN A 558 7.75 -32.51 22.12
CA ASN A 558 6.72 -32.00 21.23
C ASN A 558 6.20 -30.64 21.73
N ILE A 559 6.29 -29.62 20.87
CA ILE A 559 5.71 -28.29 21.04
C ILE A 559 5.00 -27.83 19.74
N SER A 560 4.62 -28.78 18.88
CA SER A 560 4.15 -28.57 17.51
C SER A 560 3.05 -27.51 17.35
N SER A 561 2.13 -27.43 18.31
CA SER A 561 0.98 -26.52 18.25
C SER A 561 1.34 -25.04 18.42
N ILE A 562 2.59 -24.68 18.77
CA ILE A 562 3.01 -23.26 18.78
C ILE A 562 2.92 -22.62 17.40
N LYS A 563 3.10 -23.40 16.33
CA LYS A 563 3.05 -22.91 14.94
C LYS A 563 1.69 -22.30 14.58
N ASP A 564 0.63 -22.75 15.23
CA ASP A 564 -0.76 -22.36 14.99
C ASP A 564 -1.21 -21.21 15.92
N HIS A 565 -0.34 -20.79 16.85
CA HIS A 565 -0.57 -19.73 17.84
C HIS A 565 0.04 -18.39 17.44
N ASN A 566 -0.62 -17.30 17.84
CA ASN A 566 -0.09 -15.94 17.79
C ASN A 566 -0.36 -15.22 19.13
N ASN A 567 0.46 -14.21 19.44
CA ASN A 567 0.41 -13.46 20.69
C ASN A 567 -0.21 -12.05 20.54
N PHE A 568 -1.06 -11.85 19.52
CA PHE A 568 -1.58 -10.54 19.09
C PHE A 568 -2.09 -9.63 20.22
N TYR A 569 -2.79 -10.19 21.22
CA TYR A 569 -3.38 -9.41 22.31
C TYR A 569 -2.36 -8.88 23.34
N LEU A 570 -1.14 -9.43 23.40
CA LEU A 570 -0.12 -9.07 24.39
C LEU A 570 0.29 -7.60 24.29
N CYS A 571 0.47 -7.09 23.06
CA CYS A 571 0.98 -5.73 22.83
C CYS A 571 -0.01 -4.63 23.25
N TYR A 572 -1.31 -4.93 23.38
CA TYR A 572 -2.31 -3.95 23.84
C TYR A 572 -2.19 -3.66 25.34
N GLN A 573 -1.40 -4.41 26.10
CA GLN A 573 -1.08 -4.12 27.51
C GLN A 573 -0.17 -2.89 27.69
N GLY A 574 0.42 -2.35 26.60
CA GLY A 574 1.18 -1.09 26.62
C GLY A 574 2.58 -1.17 27.25
N MET A 575 3.14 -2.36 27.43
CA MET A 575 4.46 -2.59 28.05
C MET A 575 5.52 -2.98 27.01
N ASN A 576 6.82 -2.92 27.34
CA ASN A 576 7.83 -3.49 26.44
C ASN A 576 7.69 -5.02 26.41
N ASP A 577 7.51 -5.59 25.20
CA ASP A 577 7.25 -7.01 24.97
C ASP A 577 8.47 -7.76 24.37
N ARG A 578 9.61 -7.07 24.17
CA ARG A 578 10.77 -7.57 23.44
C ARG A 578 11.27 -8.93 23.93
N GLU A 579 11.33 -9.14 25.24
CA GLU A 579 11.76 -10.41 25.83
C GLU A 579 10.75 -11.53 25.53
N LEU A 580 9.45 -11.30 25.75
CA LEU A 580 8.39 -12.28 25.47
C LEU A 580 8.28 -12.62 23.98
N GLN A 581 8.49 -11.64 23.09
CA GLN A 581 8.56 -11.88 21.66
C GLN A 581 9.79 -12.71 21.28
N ALA A 582 10.97 -12.44 21.85
CA ALA A 582 12.16 -13.27 21.63
C ALA A 582 11.95 -14.72 22.09
N GLN A 583 11.31 -14.94 23.26
CA GLN A 583 10.97 -16.26 23.77
C GLN A 583 9.98 -17.00 22.83
N TYR A 584 8.92 -16.33 22.38
CA TYR A 584 7.98 -16.87 21.38
C TYR A 584 8.68 -17.21 20.06
N GLY A 585 9.48 -16.29 19.53
CA GLY A 585 10.15 -16.41 18.24
C GLY A 585 11.20 -17.53 18.21
N GLN A 586 11.95 -17.72 19.30
CA GLN A 586 12.89 -18.84 19.44
C GLN A 586 12.17 -20.19 19.43
N LEU A 587 11.05 -20.31 20.15
CA LEU A 587 10.25 -21.54 20.22
C LEU A 587 9.53 -21.83 18.89
N LEU A 588 9.02 -20.80 18.21
CA LEU A 588 8.42 -20.94 16.88
C LEU A 588 9.45 -21.33 15.83
N TYR A 589 10.61 -20.65 15.80
CA TYR A 589 11.70 -20.96 14.89
C TYR A 589 12.12 -22.43 14.97
N ARG A 590 12.26 -22.99 16.18
CA ARG A 590 12.58 -24.41 16.37
C ARG A 590 11.61 -25.35 15.64
N VAL A 591 10.30 -25.17 15.85
CA VAL A 591 9.27 -26.03 15.23
C VAL A 591 9.22 -25.84 13.72
N VAL A 592 9.38 -24.60 13.24
CA VAL A 592 9.37 -24.27 11.81
C VAL A 592 10.63 -24.80 11.11
N ALA A 593 11.78 -24.80 11.78
CA ALA A 593 13.03 -25.37 11.28
C ALA A 593 12.95 -26.89 11.07
N ASP A 594 12.38 -27.62 12.04
CA ASP A 594 12.16 -29.07 11.94
C ASP A 594 11.15 -29.43 10.83
N LEU A 595 10.14 -28.57 10.58
CA LEU A 595 9.12 -28.78 9.55
C LEU A 595 9.59 -28.45 8.12
N TYR A 596 10.48 -27.46 7.96
CA TYR A 596 10.92 -26.95 6.66
C TYR A 596 12.45 -26.74 6.56
N PRO A 597 13.28 -27.76 6.83
CA PRO A 597 14.74 -27.64 6.95
C PRO A 597 15.45 -27.15 5.68
N GLN A 598 14.78 -27.20 4.52
CA GLN A 598 15.28 -26.66 3.25
C GLN A 598 15.35 -25.11 3.20
N TRP A 599 14.62 -24.38 4.07
CA TRP A 599 14.48 -22.91 3.98
C TRP A 599 14.95 -22.15 5.25
N ILE A 600 15.77 -22.78 6.09
CA ILE A 600 16.38 -22.12 7.28
C ILE A 600 17.81 -21.62 7.03
N ASN A 601 18.47 -22.08 5.97
CA ASN A 601 19.85 -21.70 5.67
C ASN A 601 19.96 -20.29 5.03
N PRO A 602 21.00 -19.50 5.32
CA PRO A 602 21.26 -18.22 4.66
C PRO A 602 21.36 -18.34 3.13
N LEU A 603 20.59 -17.52 2.42
CA LEU A 603 20.59 -17.47 0.96
C LEU A 603 21.68 -16.53 0.41
N PRO A 604 22.31 -16.87 -0.73
CA PRO A 604 23.23 -15.97 -1.42
C PRO A 604 22.47 -14.83 -2.10
N MET A 605 22.96 -13.61 -1.92
CA MET A 605 22.55 -12.42 -2.67
C MET A 605 23.01 -12.52 -4.13
N LEU A 606 22.11 -12.28 -5.09
CA LEU A 606 22.51 -12.16 -6.49
C LEU A 606 23.12 -10.77 -6.76
N PRO A 607 24.17 -10.66 -7.60
CA PRO A 607 24.65 -9.36 -8.06
C PRO A 607 23.56 -8.64 -8.86
N VAL A 608 23.31 -7.36 -8.56
CA VAL A 608 22.34 -6.52 -9.29
C VAL A 608 22.63 -6.47 -10.80
N SER A 609 23.88 -6.66 -11.21
CA SER A 609 24.27 -6.77 -12.62
C SER A 609 23.78 -8.02 -13.35
N GLN A 610 23.25 -9.03 -12.63
CA GLN A 610 22.64 -10.24 -13.20
C GLN A 610 21.11 -10.11 -13.29
N THR A 611 20.48 -9.43 -12.32
CA THR A 611 19.02 -9.19 -12.28
C THR A 611 18.60 -7.91 -12.99
N GLY A 612 19.53 -6.98 -13.25
CA GLY A 612 19.30 -5.64 -13.80
C GLY A 612 18.92 -4.62 -12.73
N LYS A 613 18.13 -5.03 -11.74
CA LYS A 613 17.59 -4.20 -10.65
C LYS A 613 17.60 -4.92 -9.30
N ILE A 614 17.40 -4.16 -8.22
CA ILE A 614 17.16 -4.70 -6.88
C ILE A 614 15.70 -5.17 -6.81
N ARG A 615 15.51 -6.49 -6.61
CA ARG A 615 14.18 -7.11 -6.45
C ARG A 615 13.75 -7.06 -4.99
N ILE A 616 12.59 -6.44 -4.73
CA ILE A 616 12.00 -6.31 -3.38
C ILE A 616 10.67 -7.06 -3.36
N GLY A 617 10.51 -7.98 -2.41
CA GLY A 617 9.23 -8.61 -2.10
C GLY A 617 8.51 -7.92 -0.96
N TYR A 618 7.19 -7.76 -1.07
CA TYR A 618 6.30 -7.31 0.00
C TYR A 618 5.23 -8.38 0.26
N ILE A 619 5.11 -8.87 1.49
CA ILE A 619 4.21 -9.97 1.85
C ILE A 619 3.29 -9.61 3.03
N ALA A 620 2.01 -9.99 2.91
CA ALA A 620 1.02 -9.90 3.98
C ALA A 620 0.00 -11.04 3.90
N ASP A 621 -0.72 -11.27 5.01
CA ASP A 621 -1.84 -12.20 5.06
C ASP A 621 -2.91 -11.88 4.00
N ALA A 622 -3.23 -10.59 3.84
CA ALA A 622 -4.06 -10.09 2.74
C ALA A 622 -3.52 -8.75 2.20
N LEU A 623 -3.33 -8.65 0.88
CA LEU A 623 -3.09 -7.37 0.19
C LEU A 623 -4.40 -6.86 -0.43
N GLY A 624 -5.29 -6.28 0.41
CA GLY A 624 -6.61 -5.76 0.02
C GLY A 624 -7.07 -4.58 0.89
N SER A 625 -8.37 -4.46 1.16
CA SER A 625 -9.01 -3.31 1.83
C SER A 625 -8.80 -3.21 3.35
N ASN A 626 -7.80 -3.89 3.90
CA ASN A 626 -7.45 -3.77 5.32
C ASN A 626 -6.61 -2.51 5.61
N SER A 627 -6.27 -2.28 6.88
CA SER A 627 -5.45 -1.11 7.24
C SER A 627 -4.01 -1.23 6.73
N MET A 628 -3.46 -2.44 6.76
CA MET A 628 -2.05 -2.77 6.48
C MET A 628 -1.72 -2.79 4.97
N THR A 629 -2.48 -2.06 4.15
CA THR A 629 -2.15 -1.79 2.74
C THR A 629 -2.08 -0.29 2.41
N ARG A 630 -2.96 0.55 2.96
CA ARG A 630 -3.02 1.99 2.58
C ARG A 630 -1.70 2.73 2.85
N TRP A 631 -1.06 2.43 3.97
CA TRP A 631 0.25 2.96 4.38
C TRP A 631 1.41 2.67 3.39
N VAL A 632 1.59 1.42 2.92
CA VAL A 632 2.65 1.05 1.97
C VAL A 632 2.26 1.21 0.50
N ALA A 633 1.00 1.51 0.19
CA ALA A 633 0.57 1.82 -1.18
C ALA A 633 1.41 2.96 -1.78
N GLY A 634 1.81 3.94 -0.97
CA GLY A 634 2.71 5.01 -1.39
C GLY A 634 4.16 4.58 -1.66
N TRP A 635 4.69 3.59 -0.94
CA TRP A 635 6.00 2.99 -1.26
C TRP A 635 5.96 2.37 -2.67
N LEU A 636 4.98 1.48 -2.93
CA LEU A 636 4.83 0.80 -4.22
C LEU A 636 4.58 1.77 -5.39
N LYS A 637 3.81 2.84 -5.15
CA LYS A 637 3.47 3.90 -6.11
C LYS A 637 4.69 4.74 -6.51
N ASN A 638 5.55 5.11 -5.55
CA ASN A 638 6.56 6.15 -5.72
C ASN A 638 7.98 5.61 -5.95
N HIS A 639 8.22 4.30 -5.80
CA HIS A 639 9.54 3.66 -6.02
C HIS A 639 10.12 3.91 -7.42
N ASP A 640 11.43 4.13 -7.52
CA ASP A 640 12.15 4.26 -8.78
C ASP A 640 12.22 2.93 -9.55
N ARG A 641 11.34 2.81 -10.54
CA ARG A 641 11.23 1.63 -11.40
C ARG A 641 12.40 1.46 -12.38
N GLN A 642 13.38 2.36 -12.40
CA GLN A 642 14.66 2.14 -13.09
C GLN A 642 15.64 1.35 -12.23
N GLN A 643 15.57 1.45 -10.90
CA GLN A 643 16.48 0.78 -9.95
C GLN A 643 15.85 -0.44 -9.24
N PHE A 644 14.53 -0.46 -9.09
CA PHE A 644 13.80 -1.49 -8.33
C PHE A 644 12.77 -2.26 -9.18
N ASP A 645 12.64 -3.56 -8.87
CA ASP A 645 11.53 -4.43 -9.31
C ASP A 645 10.72 -4.86 -8.08
N LEU A 646 9.39 -4.68 -8.12
CA LEU A 646 8.51 -4.89 -6.97
C LEU A 646 7.65 -6.15 -7.11
N TYR A 647 7.80 -7.06 -6.16
CA TYR A 647 7.07 -8.32 -6.05
C TYR A 647 6.10 -8.23 -4.86
N CYS A 648 4.86 -8.66 -5.03
CA CYS A 648 3.84 -8.63 -3.98
C CYS A 648 3.16 -9.99 -3.79
N TYR A 649 2.98 -10.39 -2.53
CA TYR A 649 2.47 -11.70 -2.13
C TYR A 649 1.31 -11.56 -1.14
N SER A 650 0.13 -12.08 -1.51
CA SER A 650 -1.07 -12.14 -0.67
C SER A 650 -1.41 -13.59 -0.33
N LEU A 651 -1.57 -13.92 0.95
CA LEU A 651 -1.96 -15.27 1.38
C LEU A 651 -3.49 -15.49 1.41
N SER A 652 -4.26 -14.42 1.23
CA SER A 652 -5.70 -14.42 1.12
C SER A 652 -6.14 -14.34 -0.33
N THR A 653 -7.09 -15.19 -0.69
CA THR A 653 -7.80 -15.23 -1.98
C THR A 653 -8.81 -14.10 -2.16
N SER A 654 -9.04 -13.27 -1.14
CA SER A 654 -9.95 -12.11 -1.20
C SER A 654 -9.35 -10.96 -2.01
N VAL A 655 -9.40 -11.08 -3.34
CA VAL A 655 -9.04 -10.00 -4.27
C VAL A 655 -10.17 -8.98 -4.31
N ASP A 656 -9.86 -7.74 -3.92
CA ASP A 656 -10.77 -6.60 -3.96
C ASP A 656 -10.20 -5.42 -4.76
N LEU A 657 -10.93 -4.29 -4.77
CA LEU A 657 -10.54 -3.09 -5.52
C LEU A 657 -9.20 -2.48 -5.07
N GLN A 658 -8.73 -2.75 -3.85
CA GLN A 658 -7.40 -2.31 -3.39
C GLN A 658 -6.34 -3.35 -3.76
N ALA A 659 -6.66 -4.64 -3.75
CA ALA A 659 -5.78 -5.71 -4.23
C ALA A 659 -5.38 -5.50 -5.71
N ALA A 660 -6.34 -5.15 -6.56
CA ALA A 660 -6.07 -4.84 -7.97
C ALA A 660 -5.18 -3.59 -8.15
N ARG A 661 -5.24 -2.61 -7.23
CA ARG A 661 -4.31 -1.47 -7.21
C ARG A 661 -2.90 -1.89 -6.82
N PHE A 662 -2.76 -2.78 -5.84
CA PHE A 662 -1.46 -3.38 -5.51
C PHE A 662 -0.87 -4.11 -6.73
N GLN A 663 -1.65 -4.99 -7.35
CA GLN A 663 -1.26 -5.65 -8.61
C GLN A 663 -0.85 -4.66 -9.70
N ALA A 664 -1.58 -3.56 -9.88
CA ALA A 664 -1.28 -2.55 -10.88
C ALA A 664 -0.04 -1.68 -10.57
N MET A 665 0.46 -1.72 -9.32
CA MET A 665 1.69 -1.07 -8.84
C MET A 665 2.86 -2.04 -8.67
N SER A 666 2.68 -3.36 -8.82
CA SER A 666 3.76 -4.35 -8.76
C SER A 666 4.27 -4.72 -10.15
N ASP A 667 5.53 -5.16 -10.24
CA ASP A 667 6.06 -5.83 -11.44
C ASP A 667 5.64 -7.32 -11.45
N GLN A 668 5.44 -7.93 -10.28
CA GLN A 668 4.84 -9.25 -10.08
C GLN A 668 3.87 -9.23 -8.89
N PHE A 669 2.68 -9.82 -9.03
CA PHE A 669 1.70 -9.94 -7.95
C PHE A 669 1.15 -11.37 -7.91
N GLN A 670 1.30 -12.03 -6.77
CA GLN A 670 0.89 -13.42 -6.56
C GLN A 670 -0.11 -13.51 -5.40
N VAL A 671 -1.28 -14.07 -5.70
CA VAL A 671 -2.24 -14.53 -4.71
C VAL A 671 -2.01 -16.01 -4.47
N PHE A 672 -2.04 -16.44 -3.20
CA PHE A 672 -1.98 -17.84 -2.81
C PHE A 672 -3.28 -18.26 -2.13
N SER A 673 -3.67 -19.52 -2.37
CA SER A 673 -4.77 -20.20 -1.69
C SER A 673 -4.30 -21.43 -0.90
N GLY A 674 -2.98 -21.69 -0.89
CA GLY A 674 -2.41 -23.01 -0.66
C GLY A 674 -1.35 -23.11 0.43
N GLU A 675 -0.73 -24.28 0.46
CA GLU A 675 0.25 -24.71 1.46
C GLU A 675 1.48 -23.81 1.55
N ILE A 676 2.03 -23.66 2.77
CA ILE A 676 3.27 -22.92 3.07
C ILE A 676 4.40 -23.30 2.10
N ASN A 677 4.51 -24.59 1.75
CA ASN A 677 5.52 -25.07 0.81
C ASN A 677 5.46 -24.38 -0.57
N SER A 678 4.26 -24.15 -1.09
CA SER A 678 4.05 -23.51 -2.41
C SER A 678 4.37 -22.02 -2.39
N ILE A 679 4.07 -21.36 -1.26
CA ILE A 679 4.36 -19.95 -1.02
C ILE A 679 5.88 -19.74 -0.93
N CYS A 680 6.55 -20.52 -0.07
CA CYS A 680 7.98 -20.41 0.16
C CYS A 680 8.78 -20.71 -1.10
N GLN A 681 8.45 -21.77 -1.84
CA GLN A 681 9.16 -22.10 -3.09
C GLN A 681 9.03 -20.97 -4.12
N LYS A 682 7.84 -20.38 -4.31
CA LYS A 682 7.64 -19.28 -5.26
C LYS A 682 8.45 -18.02 -4.91
N ILE A 683 8.61 -17.72 -3.62
CA ILE A 683 9.41 -16.58 -3.13
C ILE A 683 10.91 -16.84 -3.38
N ILE A 684 11.38 -18.08 -3.16
CA ILE A 684 12.75 -18.51 -3.51
C ILE A 684 13.00 -18.39 -5.03
N ASP A 685 12.05 -18.87 -5.84
CA ASP A 685 12.16 -18.88 -7.31
C ASP A 685 12.21 -17.47 -7.92
N ASP A 686 11.61 -16.47 -7.25
CA ASP A 686 11.66 -15.05 -7.67
C ASP A 686 13.03 -14.39 -7.42
N GLN A 687 13.90 -15.02 -6.61
CA GLN A 687 15.27 -14.58 -6.32
C GLN A 687 15.34 -13.12 -5.84
N LEU A 688 14.56 -12.83 -4.80
CA LEU A 688 14.52 -11.52 -4.15
C LEU A 688 15.86 -11.16 -3.52
N HIS A 689 16.17 -9.86 -3.48
CA HIS A 689 17.28 -9.34 -2.70
C HIS A 689 16.82 -9.05 -1.26
N ILE A 690 15.60 -8.52 -1.12
CA ILE A 690 14.97 -8.11 0.13
C ILE A 690 13.54 -8.65 0.15
N LEU A 691 13.09 -9.20 1.28
CA LEU A 691 11.69 -9.53 1.55
C LEU A 691 11.18 -8.73 2.77
N VAL A 692 10.05 -8.07 2.63
CA VAL A 692 9.45 -7.20 3.64
C VAL A 692 8.11 -7.77 4.09
N PHE A 693 8.06 -8.23 5.32
CA PHE A 693 6.85 -8.67 6.00
C PHE A 693 6.10 -7.45 6.53
N LEU A 694 4.93 -7.16 5.97
CA LEU A 694 4.18 -5.94 6.29
C LEU A 694 3.57 -5.95 7.69
N ALA A 695 3.25 -7.13 8.22
CA ALA A 695 2.78 -7.31 9.59
C ALA A 695 3.03 -8.76 10.06
N ILE A 696 4.00 -8.96 10.96
CA ILE A 696 4.23 -10.23 11.64
C ILE A 696 3.34 -10.30 12.88
N GLY A 697 2.81 -11.47 13.23
CA GLY A 697 1.99 -11.68 14.43
C GLY A 697 0.47 -11.47 14.24
N THR A 698 0.00 -10.92 13.11
CA THR A 698 -1.45 -10.84 12.81
C THR A 698 -2.04 -12.14 12.27
N SER A 699 -1.19 -13.09 11.88
CA SER A 699 -1.56 -14.41 11.34
C SER A 699 -0.44 -15.40 11.65
N HIS A 700 -0.81 -16.60 12.10
CA HIS A 700 0.16 -17.64 12.43
C HIS A 700 0.91 -18.13 11.16
N GLN A 701 0.25 -18.11 10.00
CA GLN A 701 0.87 -18.52 8.73
C GLN A 701 1.97 -17.54 8.31
N ILE A 702 1.76 -16.23 8.50
CA ILE A 702 2.80 -15.21 8.28
C ILE A 702 3.95 -15.39 9.27
N ALA A 703 3.68 -15.67 10.55
CA ALA A 703 4.72 -15.90 11.55
C ALA A 703 5.60 -17.14 11.23
N GLN A 704 4.98 -18.23 10.74
CA GLN A 704 5.72 -19.39 10.25
C GLN A 704 6.61 -19.04 9.04
N ILE A 705 6.06 -18.35 8.02
CA ILE A 705 6.82 -17.97 6.82
C ILE A 705 7.95 -16.98 7.16
N ALA A 706 7.72 -16.05 8.08
CA ALA A 706 8.73 -15.10 8.57
C ALA A 706 9.83 -15.75 9.44
N SER A 707 9.57 -16.94 9.99
CA SER A 707 10.58 -17.73 10.72
C SER A 707 11.55 -18.44 9.78
N LEU A 708 11.24 -18.52 8.48
CA LEU A 708 12.11 -19.05 7.44
C LEU A 708 12.97 -17.96 6.80
N ARG A 709 14.03 -18.35 6.10
CA ARG A 709 14.95 -17.48 5.38
C ARG A 709 14.70 -17.60 3.88
N LEU A 710 13.78 -16.77 3.37
CA LEU A 710 13.28 -16.79 1.99
C LEU A 710 13.88 -15.69 1.10
N ALA A 711 14.54 -14.70 1.70
CA ALA A 711 15.43 -13.77 1.00
C ALA A 711 16.77 -13.58 1.76
N PRO A 712 17.85 -13.14 1.08
CA PRO A 712 19.15 -12.85 1.71
C PRO A 712 19.12 -11.73 2.76
N ILE A 713 18.09 -10.86 2.69
CA ILE A 713 17.76 -9.81 3.66
C ILE A 713 16.25 -9.88 3.91
N GLN A 714 15.82 -9.89 5.18
CA GLN A 714 14.41 -9.87 5.55
C GLN A 714 14.11 -8.75 6.53
N CYS A 715 13.03 -8.01 6.28
CA CYS A 715 12.58 -6.89 7.11
C CYS A 715 11.16 -7.14 7.62
N SER A 716 10.86 -6.68 8.83
CA SER A 716 9.50 -6.45 9.31
C SER A 716 9.16 -4.96 9.19
N ALA A 717 7.87 -4.63 9.02
CA ALA A 717 7.37 -3.26 9.07
C ALA A 717 6.21 -3.14 10.08
N TRP A 718 5.95 -1.92 10.54
CA TRP A 718 5.09 -1.64 11.71
C TRP A 718 3.58 -1.92 11.58
N GLY A 719 3.11 -2.68 10.58
CA GLY A 719 1.69 -3.03 10.42
C GLY A 719 1.14 -3.83 11.59
N HIS A 720 2.01 -4.58 12.28
CA HIS A 720 1.89 -4.87 13.70
C HIS A 720 3.03 -4.12 14.43
N PRO A 721 2.76 -3.07 15.22
CA PRO A 721 3.79 -2.17 15.74
C PRO A 721 4.48 -2.71 17.01
N VAL A 722 5.10 -3.87 16.88
CA VAL A 722 5.92 -4.55 17.89
C VAL A 722 6.98 -5.42 17.20
N THR A 723 8.12 -5.60 17.85
CA THR A 723 9.16 -6.56 17.44
C THR A 723 8.62 -7.97 17.21
N SER A 724 9.12 -8.65 16.19
CA SER A 724 8.71 -10.02 15.84
C SER A 724 9.33 -11.09 16.74
N GLY A 725 10.51 -10.81 17.30
CA GLY A 725 11.29 -11.80 18.05
C GLY A 725 11.93 -12.89 17.19
N LEU A 726 11.80 -12.82 15.86
CA LEU A 726 12.21 -13.88 14.95
C LEU A 726 13.68 -13.73 14.52
N VAL A 727 14.48 -14.76 14.78
CA VAL A 727 15.91 -14.83 14.42
C VAL A 727 16.20 -14.71 12.90
N ASN A 728 15.17 -14.83 12.06
CA ASN A 728 15.29 -14.71 10.61
C ASN A 728 14.80 -13.36 10.03
N ILE A 729 14.44 -12.38 10.87
CA ILE A 729 14.21 -11.00 10.46
C ILE A 729 15.41 -10.15 10.88
N ASP A 730 16.03 -9.47 9.92
CA ASP A 730 17.25 -8.70 10.15
C ASP A 730 16.95 -7.26 10.62
N TYR A 731 15.90 -6.64 10.06
CA TYR A 731 15.57 -5.22 10.26
C TYR A 731 14.09 -4.99 10.61
N PHE A 732 13.81 -3.97 11.43
CA PHE A 732 12.45 -3.44 11.64
C PHE A 732 12.34 -2.03 11.07
N LEU A 733 11.41 -1.81 10.14
CA LEU A 733 11.20 -0.54 9.45
C LEU A 733 10.15 0.31 10.19
N SER A 734 10.55 1.51 10.64
CA SER A 734 9.70 2.46 11.36
C SER A 734 9.93 3.91 10.92
N GLY A 735 9.17 4.87 11.46
CA GLY A 735 9.31 6.31 11.19
C GLY A 735 9.99 7.07 12.33
N ASP A 736 10.94 7.95 12.01
CA ASP A 736 11.73 8.68 13.00
C ASP A 736 10.90 9.52 13.99
N LEU A 737 9.79 10.13 13.54
CA LEU A 737 8.86 10.89 14.40
C LEU A 737 8.01 10.00 15.32
N MET A 738 7.85 8.72 15.01
CA MET A 738 7.05 7.79 15.83
C MET A 738 7.90 7.04 16.85
N GLU A 739 9.22 6.99 16.68
CA GLU A 739 10.11 6.37 17.66
C GLU A 739 10.45 7.31 18.82
N SER A 740 10.96 6.72 19.91
CA SER A 740 11.55 7.43 21.06
C SER A 740 13.09 7.33 21.01
N ALA A 741 13.78 8.13 21.82
CA ALA A 741 15.25 8.10 21.86
C ALA A 741 15.81 6.72 22.25
N THR A 742 15.10 6.00 23.12
CA THR A 742 15.45 4.66 23.64
C THR A 742 15.04 3.49 22.74
N ALA A 743 14.38 3.75 21.60
CA ALA A 743 13.61 2.74 20.88
C ALA A 743 14.36 1.46 20.43
N GLU A 744 15.68 1.50 20.27
CA GLU A 744 16.50 0.30 20.00
C GLU A 744 16.26 -0.81 21.05
N ALA A 745 15.99 -0.44 22.30
CA ALA A 745 15.68 -1.37 23.39
C ALA A 745 14.29 -2.04 23.29
N HIS A 746 13.50 -1.73 22.26
CA HIS A 746 12.18 -2.30 22.01
C HIS A 746 12.20 -3.40 20.93
N TYR A 747 13.31 -3.59 20.21
CA TYR A 747 13.41 -4.47 19.04
C TYR A 747 14.47 -5.58 19.18
N THR A 748 14.18 -6.76 18.63
CA THR A 748 15.17 -7.83 18.44
C THR A 748 15.90 -7.69 17.11
N GLU A 749 15.22 -7.16 16.11
CA GLU A 749 15.76 -6.72 14.83
C GLU A 749 16.57 -5.44 15.00
N GLN A 750 17.40 -5.08 14.00
CA GLN A 750 17.97 -3.73 13.93
C GLN A 750 16.89 -2.73 13.49
N LEU A 751 16.63 -1.70 14.30
CA LEU A 751 15.64 -0.67 13.98
C LEU A 751 16.16 0.27 12.88
N ILE A 752 15.34 0.52 11.87
CA ILE A 752 15.60 1.43 10.77
C ILE A 752 14.56 2.55 10.83
N ARG A 753 15.03 3.77 11.13
CA ARG A 753 14.21 4.97 11.28
C ARG A 753 14.17 5.72 9.96
N LEU A 754 13.12 5.47 9.18
CA LEU A 754 12.83 6.16 7.93
C LEU A 754 12.32 7.58 8.21
N PRO A 755 12.52 8.56 7.30
CA PRO A 755 12.07 9.93 7.52
C PRO A 755 10.56 10.08 7.80
N ASN A 756 10.23 11.03 8.68
CA ASN A 756 8.87 11.40 9.08
C ASN A 756 8.08 10.22 9.68
N LEU A 757 7.00 9.79 9.04
CA LEU A 757 6.21 8.62 9.47
C LEU A 757 6.76 7.31 8.90
N GLY A 758 7.84 7.35 8.13
CA GLY A 758 8.31 6.22 7.34
C GLY A 758 7.34 5.75 6.23
N ILE A 759 6.17 6.38 6.07
CA ILE A 759 5.14 5.98 5.11
C ILE A 759 4.61 7.15 4.29
N SER A 760 4.22 6.86 3.05
CA SER A 760 3.62 7.80 2.10
C SER A 760 2.10 7.58 2.07
N TYR A 761 1.40 7.98 3.13
CA TYR A 761 -0.03 7.69 3.27
C TYR A 761 -0.88 8.54 2.31
N PRO A 762 -1.70 7.96 1.40
CA PRO A 762 -2.49 8.72 0.45
C PRO A 762 -3.65 9.45 1.15
N LYS A 763 -3.89 10.73 0.83
CA LYS A 763 -4.93 11.53 1.52
C LYS A 763 -6.32 10.88 1.41
N PRO A 764 -7.03 10.62 2.54
CA PRO A 764 -8.42 10.17 2.52
C PRO A 764 -9.36 11.18 1.87
N THR A 765 -10.19 10.71 0.93
CA THR A 765 -11.34 11.47 0.42
C THR A 765 -12.48 11.37 1.44
N ILE A 766 -12.73 12.46 2.17
CA ILE A 766 -13.90 12.61 3.03
C ILE A 766 -15.04 13.22 2.19
N PRO A 767 -16.17 12.52 1.97
CA PRO A 767 -17.33 13.08 1.27
C PRO A 767 -17.95 14.28 2.00
N ALA A 768 -18.89 14.97 1.37
CA ALA A 768 -19.75 15.90 2.11
C ALA A 768 -20.69 15.11 3.05
N ALA A 769 -20.91 15.63 4.27
CA ALA A 769 -21.77 14.98 5.26
C ALA A 769 -23.21 14.82 4.73
N THR A 770 -23.70 13.58 4.68
CA THR A 770 -25.11 13.27 4.36
C THR A 770 -25.97 13.14 5.61
N LYS A 771 -25.34 12.86 6.76
CA LYS A 771 -25.98 12.75 8.08
C LYS A 771 -25.61 13.92 9.01
N THR A 772 -26.54 14.28 9.88
CA THR A 772 -26.39 15.30 10.91
C THR A 772 -26.20 14.68 12.29
N ARG A 773 -25.97 15.52 13.33
CA ARG A 773 -25.97 15.08 14.74
C ARG A 773 -27.27 14.36 15.14
N ALA A 774 -28.42 14.79 14.61
CA ALA A 774 -29.72 14.20 14.95
C ALA A 774 -29.87 12.75 14.44
N ASP A 775 -29.23 12.42 13.31
CA ASP A 775 -29.25 11.06 12.72
C ASP A 775 -28.38 10.05 13.50
N PHE A 776 -27.74 10.50 14.59
CA PHE A 776 -26.96 9.72 15.55
C PHE A 776 -27.45 9.93 17.00
N ASP A 777 -28.64 10.52 17.21
CA ASP A 777 -29.17 10.88 18.54
C ASP A 777 -28.27 11.85 19.36
N ILE A 778 -27.38 12.59 18.71
CA ILE A 778 -26.48 13.57 19.36
C ILE A 778 -27.21 14.93 19.51
N PRO A 779 -27.29 15.51 20.73
CA PRO A 779 -27.87 16.84 20.94
C PRO A 779 -27.16 17.94 20.16
N LYS A 780 -27.93 18.93 19.69
CA LYS A 780 -27.44 20.01 18.83
C LYS A 780 -26.37 20.88 19.50
N ASP A 781 -26.52 21.11 20.80
CA ASP A 781 -25.69 21.93 21.67
C ASP A 781 -24.57 21.15 22.40
N ALA A 782 -24.41 19.85 22.11
CA ALA A 782 -23.34 19.04 22.66
C ALA A 782 -21.95 19.47 22.15
N VAL A 783 -20.93 19.28 22.98
CA VAL A 783 -19.53 19.21 22.57
C VAL A 783 -19.18 17.75 22.32
N VAL A 784 -18.94 17.38 21.07
CA VAL A 784 -18.88 15.99 20.63
C VAL A 784 -17.44 15.48 20.59
N TYR A 785 -17.12 14.54 21.48
CA TYR A 785 -15.84 13.86 21.58
C TYR A 785 -15.93 12.47 20.95
N LEU A 786 -15.31 12.28 19.78
CA LEU A 786 -15.31 11.00 19.08
C LEU A 786 -14.17 10.10 19.58
N SER A 787 -14.51 8.88 20.00
CA SER A 787 -13.57 7.84 20.44
C SER A 787 -13.89 6.53 19.73
N CYS A 788 -13.41 6.36 18.50
CA CYS A 788 -13.81 5.27 17.58
C CYS A 788 -12.75 4.17 17.40
N GLN A 789 -11.97 3.85 18.44
CA GLN A 789 -10.98 2.78 18.43
C GLN A 789 -11.61 1.39 18.68
N LEU A 790 -10.91 0.32 18.28
CA LEU A 790 -11.27 -1.07 18.60
C LEU A 790 -11.18 -1.31 20.10
N MET A 791 -12.13 -2.07 20.67
CA MET A 791 -12.36 -2.10 22.13
C MET A 791 -11.14 -2.53 22.95
N PHE A 792 -10.31 -3.45 22.46
CA PHE A 792 -9.09 -3.92 23.15
C PHE A 792 -8.03 -2.82 23.37
N LYS A 793 -8.15 -1.65 22.73
CA LYS A 793 -7.27 -0.49 23.00
C LYS A 793 -7.68 0.30 24.27
N TYR A 794 -8.89 0.13 24.79
CA TYR A 794 -9.34 0.81 26.00
C TYR A 794 -9.02 -0.02 27.24
N LEU A 795 -7.87 0.24 27.87
CA LEU A 795 -7.50 -0.39 29.14
C LEU A 795 -8.17 0.32 30.35
N PRO A 796 -8.66 -0.44 31.35
CA PRO A 796 -9.53 0.08 32.41
C PRO A 796 -8.91 1.18 33.29
N GLN A 797 -7.59 1.24 33.46
CA GLN A 797 -6.95 2.29 34.26
C GLN A 797 -7.16 3.71 33.69
N HIS A 798 -7.49 3.83 32.39
CA HIS A 798 -7.70 5.11 31.71
C HIS A 798 -9.17 5.53 31.61
N ASP A 799 -10.13 4.73 32.09
CA ASP A 799 -11.57 5.04 31.98
C ASP A 799 -11.97 6.31 32.75
N ALA A 800 -11.15 6.75 33.71
CA ALA A 800 -11.33 7.99 34.47
C ALA A 800 -11.12 9.28 33.64
N LEU A 801 -10.50 9.20 32.45
CA LEU A 801 -10.30 10.35 31.55
C LEU A 801 -11.64 11.00 31.15
N PHE A 802 -12.60 10.18 30.69
CA PHE A 802 -13.88 10.65 30.17
C PHE A 802 -14.70 11.45 31.21
N PRO A 803 -14.94 10.96 32.45
CA PRO A 803 -15.65 11.75 33.45
C PRO A 803 -14.82 12.94 33.99
N ALA A 804 -13.48 12.89 33.93
CA ALA A 804 -12.64 14.04 34.27
C ALA A 804 -12.78 15.20 33.26
N ILE A 805 -12.90 14.88 31.96
CA ILE A 805 -13.25 15.83 30.90
C ILE A 805 -14.69 16.33 31.08
N ALA A 806 -15.65 15.42 31.36
CA ALA A 806 -17.06 15.76 31.56
C ALA A 806 -17.30 16.77 32.70
N ARG A 807 -16.58 16.61 33.83
CA ARG A 807 -16.60 17.56 34.96
C ARG A 807 -16.20 18.98 34.56
N GLN A 808 -15.37 19.14 33.54
CA GLN A 808 -14.96 20.45 33.02
C GLN A 808 -15.86 20.92 31.87
N VAL A 809 -16.49 19.99 31.13
CA VAL A 809 -17.33 20.29 29.96
C VAL A 809 -18.71 19.63 30.13
N PRO A 810 -19.66 20.26 30.83
CA PRO A 810 -20.98 19.68 31.11
C PRO A 810 -21.85 19.38 29.88
N GLN A 811 -21.49 19.91 28.71
CA GLN A 811 -22.13 19.62 27.42
C GLN A 811 -21.44 18.48 26.65
N ALA A 812 -20.46 17.80 27.23
CA ALA A 812 -19.71 16.73 26.57
C ALA A 812 -20.60 15.55 26.18
N LYS A 813 -20.38 15.01 24.98
CA LYS A 813 -20.88 13.71 24.55
C LYS A 813 -19.72 12.89 23.99
N PHE A 814 -19.35 11.82 24.68
CA PHE A 814 -18.36 10.85 24.23
C PHE A 814 -19.04 9.83 23.32
N VAL A 815 -18.68 9.82 22.04
CA VAL A 815 -19.28 8.95 21.03
C VAL A 815 -18.33 7.79 20.75
N PHE A 816 -18.74 6.60 21.14
CA PHE A 816 -18.02 5.36 20.90
C PHE A 816 -18.64 4.61 19.71
N VAL A 817 -17.83 4.20 18.75
CA VAL A 817 -18.28 3.34 17.63
C VAL A 817 -17.87 1.91 17.93
N LEU A 818 -18.83 1.10 18.39
CA LEU A 818 -18.57 -0.25 18.85
C LEU A 818 -18.45 -1.23 17.69
N ARG A 819 -17.20 -1.65 17.42
CA ARG A 819 -16.86 -2.75 16.52
C ARG A 819 -16.08 -3.80 17.29
N SER A 820 -16.49 -5.06 17.18
CA SER A 820 -15.87 -6.19 17.90
C SER A 820 -14.77 -6.85 17.09
N THR A 821 -15.00 -7.13 15.80
CA THR A 821 -14.05 -7.82 14.92
C THR A 821 -14.02 -7.18 13.53
N LEU A 822 -13.17 -7.71 12.64
CA LEU A 822 -13.11 -7.33 11.22
C LEU A 822 -14.45 -7.52 10.48
N ALA A 823 -15.38 -8.33 11.00
CA ALA A 823 -16.69 -8.58 10.38
C ALA A 823 -17.69 -7.41 10.53
N ASN A 824 -17.33 -6.32 11.23
CA ASN A 824 -18.22 -5.22 11.62
C ASN A 824 -19.47 -5.65 12.43
N THR A 825 -19.42 -6.83 13.06
CA THR A 825 -20.51 -7.39 13.85
C THR A 825 -20.60 -6.73 15.24
N ALA A 826 -21.84 -6.47 15.68
CA ALA A 826 -22.12 -6.07 17.05
C ALA A 826 -21.82 -7.23 18.01
N ASN A 827 -21.44 -6.91 19.25
CA ASN A 827 -21.11 -7.90 20.28
C ASN A 827 -21.61 -7.38 21.64
N PRO A 828 -22.86 -7.68 22.00
CA PRO A 828 -23.49 -7.24 23.25
C PRO A 828 -22.68 -7.61 24.50
N GLY A 829 -21.97 -8.75 24.49
CA GLY A 829 -21.11 -9.18 25.59
C GLY A 829 -19.95 -8.21 25.86
N LEU A 830 -19.17 -7.87 24.84
CA LEU A 830 -18.07 -6.89 24.94
C LEU A 830 -18.60 -5.47 25.21
N GLU A 831 -19.70 -5.09 24.58
CA GLU A 831 -20.37 -3.80 24.81
C GLU A 831 -20.81 -3.65 26.28
N ALA A 832 -21.43 -4.67 26.87
CA ALA A 832 -21.85 -4.64 28.27
C ALA A 832 -20.66 -4.50 29.24
N ILE A 833 -19.52 -5.13 28.95
CA ILE A 833 -18.29 -4.98 29.76
C ILE A 833 -17.77 -3.53 29.69
N PHE A 834 -17.71 -2.95 28.49
CA PHE A 834 -17.18 -1.60 28.32
C PHE A 834 -18.12 -0.53 28.88
N ARG A 835 -19.44 -0.69 28.71
CA ARG A 835 -20.45 0.13 29.40
C ARG A 835 -20.29 0.04 30.91
N GLN A 836 -20.31 -1.15 31.50
CA GLN A 836 -20.18 -1.35 32.96
C GLN A 836 -18.94 -0.67 33.55
N ARG A 837 -17.81 -0.70 32.84
CA ARG A 837 -16.58 0.01 33.21
C ARG A 837 -16.75 1.53 33.23
N LEU A 838 -17.31 2.11 32.17
CA LEU A 838 -17.59 3.54 32.10
C LEU A 838 -18.67 3.97 33.12
N ASP A 839 -19.71 3.15 33.33
CA ASP A 839 -20.73 3.39 34.36
C ASP A 839 -20.10 3.53 35.76
N GLN A 840 -19.12 2.67 36.08
CA GLN A 840 -18.36 2.74 37.33
C GLN A 840 -17.48 4.00 37.40
N ALA A 841 -16.75 4.34 36.34
CA ALA A 841 -15.90 5.52 36.28
C ALA A 841 -16.70 6.84 36.42
N PHE A 842 -17.82 6.96 35.72
CA PHE A 842 -18.73 8.11 35.84
C PHE A 842 -19.41 8.18 37.21
N THR A 843 -19.87 7.04 37.75
CA THR A 843 -20.46 6.99 39.10
C THR A 843 -19.44 7.40 40.18
N ALA A 844 -18.20 6.94 40.09
CA ALA A 844 -17.11 7.36 40.99
C ALA A 844 -16.78 8.86 40.86
N ALA A 845 -17.06 9.45 39.70
CA ALA A 845 -16.94 10.89 39.48
C ALA A 845 -18.19 11.71 39.90
N GLY A 846 -19.28 11.06 40.29
CA GLY A 846 -20.55 11.70 40.63
C GLY A 846 -21.39 12.14 39.43
N LEU A 847 -21.22 11.49 38.27
CA LEU A 847 -21.92 11.74 37.00
C LEU A 847 -22.64 10.46 36.53
N SER A 848 -23.57 10.58 35.58
CA SER A 848 -24.19 9.41 34.91
C SER A 848 -23.53 9.13 33.57
N SER A 849 -23.07 7.91 33.33
CA SER A 849 -22.58 7.48 32.01
C SER A 849 -23.66 7.62 30.93
N GLU A 850 -24.93 7.36 31.24
CA GLU A 850 -26.07 7.54 30.32
C GLU A 850 -26.24 9.00 29.87
N GLU A 851 -25.79 9.97 30.68
CA GLU A 851 -25.84 11.39 30.36
C GLU A 851 -24.72 11.81 29.40
N TYR A 852 -23.53 11.20 29.48
CA TYR A 852 -22.34 11.66 28.74
C TYR A 852 -21.86 10.71 27.63
N CYS A 853 -22.19 9.41 27.68
CA CYS A 853 -21.66 8.40 26.76
C CYS A 853 -22.73 7.91 25.78
N LEU A 854 -22.46 8.08 24.48
CA LEU A 854 -23.26 7.54 23.39
C LEU A 854 -22.49 6.39 22.72
N PHE A 855 -23.16 5.26 22.53
CA PHE A 855 -22.56 4.08 21.90
C PHE A 855 -23.32 3.78 20.61
N LEU A 856 -22.61 3.88 19.48
CA LEU A 856 -23.14 3.64 18.15
C LEU A 856 -22.66 2.27 17.63
N PRO A 857 -23.50 1.52 16.88
CA PRO A 857 -23.06 0.32 16.18
C PRO A 857 -22.07 0.67 15.07
N GLY A 858 -21.39 -0.36 14.53
CA GLY A 858 -20.46 -0.22 13.40
C GLY A 858 -21.07 0.51 12.20
N GLN A 859 -20.56 1.72 11.93
CA GLN A 859 -21.09 2.58 10.87
C GLN A 859 -20.63 2.17 9.46
N SER A 860 -21.43 2.50 8.44
CA SER A 860 -21.00 2.53 7.03
C SER A 860 -19.95 3.61 6.80
N TRP A 861 -19.25 3.61 5.65
CA TRP A 861 -18.27 4.66 5.33
C TRP A 861 -18.89 6.06 5.32
N GLU A 862 -20.10 6.20 4.77
CA GLU A 862 -20.92 7.41 4.79
C GLU A 862 -21.27 7.88 6.22
N GLY A 863 -21.72 6.96 7.08
CA GLY A 863 -22.06 7.28 8.47
C GLY A 863 -20.83 7.67 9.28
N TYR A 864 -19.71 6.95 9.10
CA TYR A 864 -18.44 7.24 9.74
C TYR A 864 -17.85 8.59 9.31
N THR A 865 -17.84 8.91 8.02
CA THR A 865 -17.33 10.19 7.51
C THR A 865 -18.20 11.37 7.93
N SER A 866 -19.53 11.22 7.91
CA SER A 866 -20.45 12.22 8.49
C SER A 866 -20.24 12.41 10.00
N LEU A 867 -19.92 11.35 10.74
CA LEU A 867 -19.63 11.42 12.17
C LEU A 867 -18.31 12.13 12.48
N LEU A 868 -17.26 11.94 11.67
CA LEU A 868 -16.02 12.73 11.75
C LEU A 868 -16.31 14.23 11.57
N GLN A 869 -17.15 14.58 10.60
CA GLN A 869 -17.46 15.97 10.26
C GLN A 869 -18.45 16.65 11.23
N CYS A 870 -19.26 15.89 11.97
CA CYS A 870 -20.19 16.44 12.95
C CYS A 870 -19.64 16.44 14.39
N SER A 871 -18.45 15.87 14.61
CA SER A 871 -17.74 15.86 15.89
C SER A 871 -16.96 17.18 16.13
N ASP A 872 -16.63 17.48 17.38
CA ASP A 872 -15.82 18.64 17.76
C ASP A 872 -14.35 18.27 18.05
N VAL A 873 -14.12 17.14 18.71
CA VAL A 873 -12.80 16.68 19.15
C VAL A 873 -12.68 15.17 18.91
N PHE A 874 -11.51 14.69 18.50
CA PHE A 874 -11.15 13.27 18.48
C PHE A 874 -10.28 12.95 19.70
N LEU A 875 -10.61 11.87 20.41
CA LEU A 875 -9.83 11.36 21.54
C LEU A 875 -9.03 10.13 21.10
N ASP A 876 -7.71 10.24 21.14
CA ASP A 876 -6.80 9.13 20.87
C ASP A 876 -6.50 8.28 22.12
N THR A 877 -6.24 6.98 21.95
CA THR A 877 -5.97 6.04 23.04
C THR A 877 -4.48 6.01 23.43
N LEU A 878 -4.20 6.26 24.71
CA LEU A 878 -2.86 6.58 25.24
C LEU A 878 -1.75 5.55 24.92
N LEU A 879 -1.95 4.28 25.28
CA LEU A 879 -0.88 3.26 25.18
C LEU A 879 -0.86 2.51 23.84
N PHE A 880 -1.91 2.65 23.02
CA PHE A 880 -1.93 2.17 21.64
C PHE A 880 -2.73 3.17 20.79
N SER A 881 -2.00 4.09 20.19
CA SER A 881 -2.48 5.25 19.44
C SER A 881 -3.25 4.86 18.17
N ALA A 882 -4.02 5.80 17.64
CA ALA A 882 -4.75 5.72 16.39
C ALA A 882 -3.82 5.69 15.17
N GLY A 883 -4.14 4.80 14.24
CA GLY A 883 -3.54 4.78 12.90
C GLY A 883 -4.49 5.44 11.91
N HIS A 884 -5.24 4.61 11.17
CA HIS A 884 -6.15 5.07 10.12
C HIS A 884 -7.23 6.04 10.61
N THR A 885 -7.78 5.81 11.80
CA THR A 885 -8.81 6.69 12.37
C THR A 885 -8.29 8.10 12.68
N ALA A 886 -6.99 8.27 12.97
CA ALA A 886 -6.36 9.58 13.04
C ALA A 886 -6.14 10.19 11.63
N PHE A 887 -5.69 9.42 10.64
CA PHE A 887 -5.58 9.93 9.25
C PHE A 887 -6.93 10.40 8.68
N ASP A 888 -8.01 9.64 8.91
CA ASP A 888 -9.37 10.04 8.48
C ASP A 888 -9.84 11.30 9.22
N ALA A 889 -9.62 11.40 10.54
CA ALA A 889 -9.94 12.58 11.34
C ALA A 889 -9.12 13.82 10.93
N ILE A 890 -7.82 13.66 10.65
CA ILE A 890 -6.96 14.72 10.13
C ILE A 890 -7.47 15.21 8.77
N ALA A 891 -7.85 14.29 7.87
CA ALA A 891 -8.42 14.65 6.57
C ALA A 891 -9.75 15.40 6.70
N ALA A 892 -10.59 15.03 7.68
CA ALA A 892 -11.80 15.76 8.06
C ALA A 892 -11.53 17.09 8.80
N SER A 893 -10.27 17.39 9.13
CA SER A 893 -9.82 18.54 9.94
C SER A 893 -10.36 18.54 11.39
N LEU A 894 -10.67 17.36 11.94
CA LEU A 894 -11.18 17.18 13.30
C LEU A 894 -10.02 17.22 14.32
N PRO A 895 -9.96 18.21 15.25
CA PRO A 895 -8.87 18.34 16.22
C PRO A 895 -8.67 17.11 17.09
N ILE A 896 -7.43 16.60 17.15
CA ILE A 896 -7.09 15.38 17.88
C ILE A 896 -6.30 15.69 19.15
N VAL A 897 -6.68 15.07 20.27
CA VAL A 897 -5.86 14.98 21.48
C VAL A 897 -5.16 13.63 21.52
N THR A 898 -3.84 13.63 21.73
CA THR A 898 -3.03 12.42 21.87
C THR A 898 -2.01 12.54 22.99
N HIS A 899 -1.27 11.47 23.28
CA HIS A 899 -0.23 11.42 24.29
C HIS A 899 1.09 10.88 23.71
N ALA A 900 2.21 11.44 24.16
CA ALA A 900 3.55 11.02 23.75
C ALA A 900 4.06 9.81 24.54
N GLY A 901 3.53 8.61 24.28
CA GLY A 901 3.98 7.37 24.92
C GLY A 901 5.45 7.00 24.64
N GLU A 902 5.98 5.98 25.32
CA GLU A 902 7.37 5.49 25.15
C GLU A 902 7.56 4.64 23.88
N LEU A 903 6.59 3.78 23.59
CA LEU A 903 6.65 2.74 22.55
C LEU A 903 6.02 3.25 21.24
N MET A 904 6.56 2.88 20.08
CA MET A 904 6.07 3.27 18.74
C MET A 904 4.54 3.23 18.60
N ARG A 905 3.92 2.14 19.06
CA ARG A 905 2.46 1.93 18.99
C ARG A 905 1.63 2.95 19.78
N GLY A 906 2.20 3.61 20.79
CA GLY A 906 1.61 4.74 21.52
C GLY A 906 1.97 6.12 20.93
N ARG A 907 2.61 6.18 19.75
CA ARG A 907 3.20 7.40 19.18
C ARG A 907 2.80 7.68 17.72
N GLN A 908 1.81 6.95 17.18
CA GLN A 908 1.38 7.09 15.77
C GLN A 908 0.76 8.48 15.51
N THR A 909 -0.29 8.86 16.25
CA THR A 909 -0.87 10.21 16.17
C THR A 909 0.11 11.29 16.61
N TYR A 910 0.98 11.02 17.59
CA TYR A 910 2.07 11.93 17.99
C TYR A 910 2.93 12.33 16.78
N GLY A 911 3.37 11.34 16.00
CA GLY A 911 4.14 11.58 14.78
C GLY A 911 3.35 12.37 13.73
N MET A 912 2.06 12.03 13.53
CA MET A 912 1.19 12.73 12.57
C MET A 912 1.00 14.21 12.93
N LEU A 913 0.63 14.50 14.19
CA LEU A 913 0.43 15.86 14.68
C LEU A 913 1.73 16.67 14.68
N THR A 914 2.86 16.06 15.04
CA THR A 914 4.20 16.67 14.90
C THR A 914 4.51 17.01 13.44
N ARG A 915 4.20 16.12 12.49
CA ARG A 915 4.42 16.34 11.05
C ARG A 915 3.52 17.42 10.46
N LEU A 916 2.30 17.59 10.98
CA LEU A 916 1.39 18.71 10.67
C LEU A 916 1.85 20.05 11.28
N GLY A 917 2.73 20.04 12.28
CA GLY A 917 3.07 21.22 13.08
C GLY A 917 2.01 21.60 14.11
N VAL A 918 1.20 20.64 14.56
CA VAL A 918 0.12 20.80 15.56
C VAL A 918 0.57 20.15 16.86
N THR A 919 1.46 20.80 17.58
CA THR A 919 2.08 20.26 18.81
C THR A 919 1.24 20.54 20.07
N GLU A 920 0.37 21.54 20.01
CA GLU A 920 -0.38 22.11 21.12
C GLU A 920 -1.53 21.23 21.62
N THR A 921 -1.76 20.07 20.99
CA THR A 921 -2.72 19.04 21.42
C THR A 921 -2.06 17.70 21.76
N ILE A 922 -0.73 17.70 21.94
CA ILE A 922 0.09 16.52 22.32
C ILE A 922 0.44 16.57 23.81
N ALA A 923 -0.25 15.76 24.62
CA ALA A 923 -0.02 15.70 26.06
C ALA A 923 1.20 14.85 26.46
N GLN A 924 1.96 15.33 27.45
CA GLN A 924 3.02 14.59 28.14
C GLN A 924 2.49 13.80 29.35
N THR A 925 1.28 14.12 29.84
CA THR A 925 0.64 13.42 30.99
C THR A 925 -0.86 13.24 30.79
N GLU A 926 -1.49 12.33 31.54
CA GLU A 926 -2.96 12.17 31.52
C GLU A 926 -3.70 13.43 32.00
N ALA A 927 -3.15 14.17 32.97
CA ALA A 927 -3.72 15.43 33.43
C ALA A 927 -3.75 16.49 32.32
N GLU A 928 -2.63 16.64 31.60
CA GLU A 928 -2.51 17.53 30.45
C GLU A 928 -3.43 17.09 29.29
N TYR A 929 -3.61 15.79 29.07
CA TYR A 929 -4.57 15.27 28.09
C TYR A 929 -6.01 15.71 28.42
N ILE A 930 -6.42 15.60 29.69
CA ILE A 930 -7.73 16.05 30.17
C ILE A 930 -7.86 17.58 30.00
N GLU A 931 -6.84 18.36 30.35
CA GLU A 931 -6.82 19.82 30.21
C GLU A 931 -6.93 20.26 28.74
N ILE A 932 -6.14 19.66 27.83
CA ILE A 932 -6.19 19.92 26.39
C ILE A 932 -7.57 19.56 25.82
N ALA A 933 -8.11 18.39 26.17
CA ALA A 933 -9.44 17.95 25.70
C ALA A 933 -10.55 18.88 26.19
N ALA A 934 -10.57 19.20 27.49
CA ALA A 934 -11.55 20.12 28.07
C ALA A 934 -11.45 21.52 27.43
N ARG A 935 -10.24 22.03 27.23
CA ARG A 935 -9.99 23.33 26.61
C ARG A 935 -10.40 23.37 25.14
N LEU A 936 -10.14 22.33 24.36
CA LEU A 936 -10.68 22.22 23.00
C LEU A 936 -12.21 22.26 22.99
N GLY A 937 -12.87 21.64 23.97
CA GLY A 937 -14.32 21.73 24.13
C GLY A 937 -14.82 23.14 24.48
N GLN A 938 -14.19 23.79 25.47
CA GLN A 938 -14.58 25.07 26.05
C GLN A 938 -14.23 26.31 25.19
N GLU A 939 -13.16 26.26 24.40
CA GLU A 939 -12.67 27.42 23.62
C GLU A 939 -12.85 27.21 22.11
N PRO A 940 -14.05 27.46 21.53
CA PRO A 940 -14.27 27.38 20.08
C PRO A 940 -13.28 28.18 19.23
N ALA A 941 -12.78 29.32 19.75
CA ALA A 941 -11.78 30.13 19.04
C ALA A 941 -10.41 29.43 18.96
N TRP A 942 -9.97 28.75 20.03
CA TRP A 942 -8.74 27.97 20.00
C TRP A 942 -8.93 26.67 19.21
N ARG A 943 -10.07 25.99 19.37
CA ARG A 943 -10.46 24.84 18.53
C ARG A 943 -10.39 25.18 17.04
N GLN A 944 -10.93 26.33 16.63
CA GLN A 944 -10.89 26.80 15.25
C GLN A 944 -9.47 27.15 14.75
N ALA A 945 -8.59 27.65 15.63
CA ALA A 945 -7.18 27.87 15.30
C ALA A 945 -6.45 26.54 15.02
N ILE A 946 -6.67 25.52 15.86
CA ILE A 946 -6.14 24.17 15.64
C ILE A 946 -6.67 23.58 14.31
N VAL A 947 -7.96 23.74 13.99
CA VAL A 947 -8.53 23.34 12.69
C VAL A 947 -7.79 24.00 11.52
N GLN A 948 -7.51 25.31 11.59
CA GLN A 948 -6.77 26.03 10.55
C GLN A 948 -5.32 25.56 10.42
N GLN A 949 -4.65 25.32 11.55
CA GLN A 949 -3.27 24.81 11.62
C GLN A 949 -3.17 23.40 11.02
N MET A 950 -4.12 22.51 11.34
CA MET A 950 -4.25 21.19 10.70
C MET A 950 -4.45 21.31 9.18
N GLN A 951 -5.38 22.16 8.72
CA GLN A 951 -5.67 22.35 7.30
C GLN A 951 -4.45 22.84 6.51
N GLN A 952 -3.65 23.75 7.08
CA GLN A 952 -2.38 24.19 6.49
C GLN A 952 -1.32 23.09 6.51
N GLY A 953 -1.27 22.28 7.58
CA GLY A 953 -0.32 21.18 7.73
C GLY A 953 -0.57 19.97 6.83
N GLN A 954 -1.82 19.69 6.41
CA GLN A 954 -2.20 18.43 5.72
C GLN A 954 -1.32 18.08 4.51
N ALA A 955 -0.89 19.07 3.72
CA ALA A 955 -0.05 18.86 2.53
C ALA A 955 1.38 18.38 2.86
N GLN A 956 1.78 18.41 4.14
CA GLN A 956 3.04 17.87 4.63
C GLN A 956 2.93 16.43 5.16
N LEU A 957 1.72 15.96 5.44
CA LEU A 957 1.45 14.66 6.06
C LEU A 957 1.12 13.58 5.03
N PHE A 958 0.32 13.93 4.03
CA PHE A 958 -0.20 12.99 3.04
C PHE A 958 0.66 12.94 1.77
N ASP A 959 0.73 11.76 1.16
CA ASP A 959 1.51 11.45 -0.04
C ASP A 959 3.02 11.84 0.05
N ASP A 960 3.57 11.94 1.28
CA ASP A 960 4.97 12.35 1.55
C ASP A 960 6.01 11.39 0.93
N PRO A 961 6.75 11.81 -0.11
CA PRO A 961 7.69 10.95 -0.82
C PRO A 961 9.04 10.79 -0.11
N VAL A 962 9.35 11.61 0.91
CA VAL A 962 10.68 11.65 1.54
C VAL A 962 11.02 10.33 2.23
N CYS A 963 10.02 9.67 2.81
CA CYS A 963 10.20 8.35 3.40
C CYS A 963 10.59 7.27 2.38
N VAL A 964 10.12 7.37 1.13
CA VAL A 964 10.41 6.41 0.05
C VAL A 964 11.86 6.55 -0.39
N VAL A 965 12.35 7.78 -0.56
CA VAL A 965 13.76 8.04 -0.86
C VAL A 965 14.69 7.51 0.25
N GLY A 966 14.30 7.67 1.53
CA GLY A 966 15.05 7.08 2.65
C GLY A 966 15.03 5.54 2.65
N LEU A 967 13.89 4.94 2.30
CA LEU A 967 13.73 3.49 2.17
C LEU A 967 14.59 2.91 1.04
N GLU A 968 14.65 3.59 -0.11
CA GLU A 968 15.48 3.22 -1.25
C GLU A 968 16.97 3.35 -0.95
N GLN A 969 17.39 4.41 -0.25
CA GLN A 969 18.77 4.57 0.21
C GLN A 969 19.17 3.43 1.15
N PHE A 970 18.30 3.07 2.10
CA PHE A 970 18.48 1.90 2.97
C PHE A 970 18.61 0.60 2.15
N TYR A 971 17.69 0.34 1.21
CA TYR A 971 17.73 -0.87 0.36
C TYR A 971 19.02 -0.97 -0.47
N CYS A 972 19.42 0.12 -1.13
CA CYS A 972 20.68 0.18 -1.87
C CYS A 972 21.88 -0.07 -0.96
N GLN A 973 21.91 0.55 0.23
CA GLN A 973 22.98 0.34 1.20
C GLN A 973 23.07 -1.12 1.66
N VAL A 974 21.99 -1.72 2.17
CA VAL A 974 22.07 -3.09 2.72
C VAL A 974 22.33 -4.14 1.64
N VAL A 975 21.85 -3.94 0.40
CA VAL A 975 22.19 -4.82 -0.73
C VAL A 975 23.66 -4.65 -1.13
N GLN A 976 24.19 -3.42 -1.18
CA GLN A 976 25.62 -3.17 -1.45
C GLN A 976 26.51 -3.73 -0.34
N GLU A 977 26.12 -3.62 0.93
CA GLU A 977 26.84 -4.20 2.07
C GLU A 977 26.82 -5.72 2.03
N LYS A 978 25.65 -6.35 1.81
CA LYS A 978 25.55 -7.82 1.68
C LYS A 978 26.32 -8.33 0.46
N LEU A 979 26.27 -7.63 -0.68
CA LEU A 979 27.11 -7.95 -1.86
C LEU A 979 28.60 -7.70 -1.61
N SER A 980 28.98 -6.75 -0.76
CA SER A 980 30.38 -6.53 -0.38
C SER A 980 30.88 -7.62 0.56
N GLN A 981 30.08 -8.02 1.55
CA GLN A 981 30.32 -9.17 2.43
C GLN A 981 30.40 -10.47 1.61
N GLN A 982 29.49 -10.66 0.65
CA GLN A 982 29.48 -11.84 -0.22
C GLN A 982 30.53 -11.81 -1.33
N SER A 983 31.00 -10.65 -1.77
CA SER A 983 32.17 -10.56 -2.65
C SER A 983 33.44 -10.90 -1.87
N ARG A 984 33.56 -10.43 -0.62
CA ARG A 984 34.61 -10.83 0.32
C ARG A 984 34.56 -12.33 0.62
N SER A 985 33.39 -12.96 0.76
CA SER A 985 33.28 -14.42 0.96
C SER A 985 33.42 -15.22 -0.35
N GLY A 986 32.99 -14.66 -1.48
CA GLY A 986 33.01 -15.24 -2.83
C GLY A 986 34.38 -15.22 -3.50
N GLN A 987 35.28 -14.32 -3.07
CA GLN A 987 36.73 -14.45 -3.32
C GLN A 987 37.32 -15.72 -2.67
N PHE A 988 36.55 -16.42 -1.81
CA PHE A 988 36.71 -17.80 -1.34
C PHE A 988 36.63 -18.87 -2.45
N ILE A 989 35.91 -18.62 -3.54
CA ILE A 989 35.35 -19.69 -4.40
C ILE A 989 35.85 -19.63 -5.86
N LEU A 990 36.36 -18.48 -6.32
CA LEU A 990 36.99 -18.35 -7.66
C LEU A 990 38.43 -17.81 -7.62
N LEU A 991 39.17 -18.11 -6.55
CA LEU A 991 40.64 -18.04 -6.50
C LEU A 991 41.26 -19.34 -5.97
N GLU A 992 41.04 -20.45 -6.67
CA GLU A 992 41.97 -21.59 -6.67
C GLU A 992 43.31 -21.18 -7.30
N SER A 993 44.08 -20.35 -6.59
CA SER A 993 45.52 -20.09 -6.80
C SER A 993 46.14 -19.16 -5.74
N GLN A 994 45.37 -18.59 -4.79
CA GLN A 994 45.93 -17.91 -3.62
C GLN A 994 45.29 -18.38 -2.32
N GLN A 995 46.10 -18.95 -1.42
CA GLN A 995 45.69 -19.26 -0.06
C GLN A 995 45.47 -17.95 0.70
N LYS A 996 44.20 -17.64 1.02
CA LYS A 996 43.86 -16.61 2.01
C LYS A 996 44.47 -16.97 3.38
N GLN A 997 44.78 -15.95 4.16
CA GLN A 997 45.56 -16.06 5.39
C GLN A 997 44.70 -16.63 6.53
N ARG A 998 45.27 -17.46 7.40
CA ARG A 998 44.55 -18.09 8.51
C ARG A 998 44.71 -17.26 9.78
N LEU A 999 43.59 -16.93 10.42
CA LEU A 999 43.51 -16.26 11.71
C LEU A 999 43.02 -17.24 12.78
N LEU A 1000 43.74 -17.36 13.90
CA LEU A 1000 43.23 -18.06 15.09
C LEU A 1000 42.65 -17.02 16.05
N HIS A 1001 41.34 -17.03 16.24
CA HIS A 1001 40.66 -16.21 17.23
C HIS A 1001 40.51 -17.03 18.52
N VAL A 1002 41.30 -16.70 19.54
CA VAL A 1002 41.29 -17.41 20.83
C VAL A 1002 40.43 -16.69 21.85
N GLY A 1003 39.74 -17.46 22.72
CA GLY A 1003 38.76 -16.94 23.67
C GLY A 1003 37.65 -16.16 22.95
N CYS A 1004 37.12 -16.75 21.88
CA CYS A 1004 36.24 -16.05 20.94
C CYS A 1004 34.85 -15.73 21.50
N GLY A 1005 34.42 -16.41 22.57
CA GLY A 1005 33.05 -16.32 23.08
C GLY A 1005 32.00 -16.75 22.05
N PRO A 1006 30.70 -16.47 22.32
CA PRO A 1006 29.62 -16.72 21.37
C PRO A 1006 29.85 -16.00 20.04
N TYR A 1007 29.53 -16.65 18.92
CA TYR A 1007 29.78 -16.06 17.60
C TYR A 1007 29.06 -14.71 17.43
N HIS A 1008 29.81 -13.67 17.10
CA HIS A 1008 29.29 -12.33 16.86
C HIS A 1008 30.08 -11.66 15.71
N PRO A 1009 29.42 -11.15 14.64
CA PRO A 1009 30.10 -10.67 13.43
C PRO A 1009 30.98 -9.44 13.64
N LEU A 1010 30.88 -8.78 14.80
CA LEU A 1010 31.70 -7.63 15.16
C LEU A 1010 32.79 -7.94 16.21
N ALA A 1011 32.96 -9.19 16.65
CA ALA A 1011 33.95 -9.56 17.67
C ALA A 1011 35.41 -9.37 17.22
N LEU A 1012 35.70 -9.56 15.93
CA LEU A 1012 37.00 -9.23 15.34
C LEU A 1012 37.17 -7.71 15.12
N PRO A 1013 38.38 -7.16 15.30
CA PRO A 1013 38.66 -5.74 15.08
C PRO A 1013 38.66 -5.39 13.58
N PRO A 1014 38.53 -4.11 13.19
CA PRO A 1014 38.42 -3.69 11.79
C PRO A 1014 39.45 -4.30 10.84
N LEU A 1015 40.73 -4.40 11.24
CA LEU A 1015 41.81 -4.92 10.40
C LEU A 1015 41.77 -6.44 10.16
N LEU A 1016 41.03 -7.20 11.00
CA LEU A 1016 40.84 -8.64 10.86
C LEU A 1016 39.48 -9.02 10.25
N ARG A 1017 38.59 -8.04 10.04
CA ARG A 1017 37.31 -8.19 9.31
C ARG A 1017 37.45 -7.97 7.79
N THR A 1018 38.66 -8.08 7.24
CA THR A 1018 38.89 -8.05 5.80
C THR A 1018 38.58 -9.41 5.17
N GLY A 1019 38.30 -9.45 3.86
CA GLY A 1019 38.06 -10.69 3.11
C GLY A 1019 39.30 -11.55 2.89
N GLU A 1020 40.35 -11.35 3.67
CA GLU A 1020 41.66 -11.98 3.50
C GLU A 1020 41.91 -13.07 4.57
N TRP A 1021 41.13 -13.05 5.67
CA TRP A 1021 41.30 -13.93 6.82
C TRP A 1021 40.29 -15.09 6.87
N GLN A 1022 40.78 -16.32 6.89
CA GLN A 1022 40.02 -17.48 7.37
C GLN A 1022 40.15 -17.52 8.89
N GLU A 1023 39.13 -17.01 9.59
CA GLU A 1023 38.98 -17.20 11.04
C GLU A 1023 38.83 -18.70 11.37
N VAL A 1024 39.44 -19.11 12.48
CA VAL A 1024 39.19 -20.35 13.20
C VAL A 1024 39.03 -19.96 14.67
N ARG A 1025 37.88 -20.27 15.24
CA ARG A 1025 37.50 -19.93 16.62
C ARG A 1025 37.96 -21.01 17.59
N LEU A 1026 38.65 -20.60 18.65
CA LEU A 1026 39.14 -21.47 19.71
C LEU A 1026 38.70 -20.93 21.07
N ASP A 1027 38.07 -21.76 21.87
CA ASP A 1027 37.65 -21.39 23.23
C ASP A 1027 37.86 -22.57 24.19
N ILE A 1028 37.87 -22.30 25.50
CA ILE A 1028 37.85 -23.34 26.53
C ILE A 1028 36.43 -23.75 26.90
N ASP A 1029 35.45 -22.88 26.66
CA ASP A 1029 34.02 -23.18 26.80
C ASP A 1029 33.51 -23.94 25.57
N SER A 1030 32.76 -25.03 25.78
CA SER A 1030 32.07 -25.76 24.70
C SER A 1030 30.80 -25.05 24.24
N ASP A 1031 30.16 -24.32 25.15
CA ASP A 1031 28.78 -23.85 25.00
C ASP A 1031 28.69 -22.58 24.12
N VAL A 1032 29.85 -22.08 23.68
CA VAL A 1032 29.99 -21.00 22.70
C VAL A 1032 30.23 -21.50 21.26
N GLU A 1033 30.22 -22.81 21.04
CA GLU A 1033 30.41 -23.49 19.75
C GLU A 1033 31.68 -23.04 18.98
N PRO A 1034 32.91 -23.16 19.54
CA PRO A 1034 34.15 -22.87 18.81
C PRO A 1034 34.52 -24.00 17.83
N ASP A 1035 35.30 -23.69 16.79
CA ASP A 1035 35.87 -24.72 15.89
C ASP A 1035 36.85 -25.66 16.62
N ILE A 1036 37.47 -25.19 17.70
CA ILE A 1036 38.42 -25.93 18.52
C ILE A 1036 38.15 -25.66 20.01
N VAL A 1037 37.77 -26.69 20.77
CA VAL A 1037 37.73 -26.61 22.25
C VAL A 1037 39.14 -26.87 22.80
N SER A 1038 39.79 -25.87 23.39
CA SER A 1038 41.14 -25.97 23.96
C SER A 1038 41.51 -24.83 24.91
N SER A 1039 42.50 -25.05 25.78
CA SER A 1039 43.09 -23.99 26.59
C SER A 1039 44.10 -23.19 25.78
N ILE A 1040 44.05 -21.86 25.88
CA ILE A 1040 45.07 -20.98 25.28
C ILE A 1040 46.49 -21.21 25.83
N THR A 1041 46.63 -21.83 27.02
CA THR A 1041 47.93 -22.19 27.61
C THR A 1041 48.52 -23.49 27.06
N HIS A 1042 47.73 -24.30 26.34
CA HIS A 1042 48.17 -25.53 25.69
C HIS A 1042 47.17 -25.95 24.61
N MET A 1043 47.53 -25.74 23.35
CA MET A 1043 46.70 -25.97 22.15
C MET A 1043 47.23 -27.14 21.31
N PRO A 1044 47.25 -28.40 21.82
CA PRO A 1044 47.86 -29.54 21.14
C PRO A 1044 47.14 -29.95 19.84
N MET A 1045 45.89 -29.53 19.68
CA MET A 1045 45.11 -29.73 18.44
C MET A 1045 45.53 -28.77 17.31
N VAL A 1046 46.29 -27.71 17.62
CA VAL A 1046 46.82 -26.75 16.64
C VAL A 1046 48.29 -27.06 16.39
N ALA A 1047 48.64 -27.36 15.13
CA ALA A 1047 50.02 -27.61 14.73
C ALA A 1047 50.87 -26.33 14.65
N ASP A 1048 52.18 -26.47 14.85
CA ASP A 1048 53.16 -25.39 14.70
C ASP A 1048 53.08 -24.76 13.31
N GLY A 1049 53.16 -23.42 13.23
CA GLY A 1049 53.17 -22.71 11.95
C GLY A 1049 51.89 -22.82 11.11
N THR A 1050 50.74 -23.10 11.73
CA THR A 1050 49.45 -23.22 11.05
C THR A 1050 48.87 -21.87 10.61
N PHE A 1051 49.04 -20.83 11.42
CA PHE A 1051 48.30 -19.57 11.32
C PHE A 1051 49.16 -18.39 10.88
N ASP A 1052 48.60 -17.47 10.11
CA ASP A 1052 49.24 -16.22 9.68
C ASP A 1052 49.02 -15.10 10.72
N ALA A 1053 47.91 -15.15 11.47
CA ALA A 1053 47.66 -14.29 12.62
C ALA A 1053 47.00 -15.02 13.79
N VAL A 1054 47.15 -14.46 14.99
CA VAL A 1054 46.40 -14.81 16.21
C VAL A 1054 45.73 -13.54 16.74
N TYR A 1055 44.46 -13.62 17.15
CA TYR A 1055 43.75 -12.56 17.85
C TYR A 1055 43.28 -13.03 19.22
N SER A 1056 43.53 -12.21 20.25
CA SER A 1056 43.10 -12.45 21.63
C SER A 1056 42.55 -11.16 22.22
N SER A 1057 41.34 -11.23 22.78
CA SER A 1057 40.62 -10.09 23.34
C SER A 1057 40.16 -10.43 24.75
N HIS A 1058 40.71 -9.74 25.75
CA HIS A 1058 40.34 -9.87 27.16
C HIS A 1058 40.55 -11.27 27.79
N ASN A 1059 41.50 -12.06 27.27
CA ASN A 1059 41.76 -13.43 27.76
C ASN A 1059 42.93 -13.56 28.73
N LEU A 1060 43.93 -12.67 28.65
CA LEU A 1060 45.22 -12.89 29.33
C LEU A 1060 45.19 -12.43 30.78
N GLU A 1061 44.30 -11.50 31.13
CA GLU A 1061 43.98 -11.09 32.49
C GLU A 1061 43.33 -12.21 33.32
N HIS A 1062 42.60 -13.14 32.68
CA HIS A 1062 41.99 -14.30 33.32
C HIS A 1062 42.99 -15.43 33.62
N LEU A 1063 44.24 -15.34 33.16
CA LEU A 1063 45.32 -16.28 33.49
C LEU A 1063 46.09 -15.81 34.73
N TYR A 1064 46.61 -16.74 35.54
CA TYR A 1064 47.59 -16.37 36.55
C TYR A 1064 48.87 -15.83 35.88
N ALA A 1065 49.56 -14.88 36.52
CA ALA A 1065 50.70 -14.18 35.93
C ALA A 1065 51.86 -15.07 35.44
N HIS A 1066 51.93 -16.32 35.92
CA HIS A 1066 52.90 -17.37 35.56
C HIS A 1066 52.43 -18.29 34.41
N GLU A 1067 51.14 -18.29 34.07
CA GLU A 1067 50.56 -19.03 32.94
C GLU A 1067 50.60 -18.20 31.64
N VAL A 1068 50.56 -16.87 31.74
CA VAL A 1068 50.64 -15.96 30.58
C VAL A 1068 51.83 -16.25 29.65
N PRO A 1069 53.06 -16.55 30.13
CA PRO A 1069 54.17 -16.93 29.25
C PRO A 1069 53.91 -18.22 28.46
N LEU A 1070 53.10 -19.16 28.99
CA LEU A 1070 52.72 -20.38 28.28
C LEU A 1070 51.76 -20.06 27.13
N ALA A 1071 50.74 -19.22 27.40
CA ALA A 1071 49.80 -18.79 26.35
C ALA A 1071 50.49 -17.98 25.25
N LEU A 1072 51.40 -17.05 25.60
CA LEU A 1072 52.17 -16.31 24.60
C LEU A 1072 53.16 -17.19 23.83
N ALA A 1073 53.75 -18.21 24.47
CA ALA A 1073 54.58 -19.21 23.79
C ALA A 1073 53.76 -20.08 22.82
N GLU A 1074 52.52 -20.44 23.17
CA GLU A 1074 51.59 -21.13 22.28
C GLU A 1074 51.16 -20.23 21.11
N PHE A 1075 50.82 -18.96 21.35
CA PHE A 1075 50.52 -17.99 20.28
C PHE A 1075 51.71 -17.87 19.32
N TYR A 1076 52.93 -17.77 19.85
CA TYR A 1076 54.15 -17.77 19.04
C TYR A 1076 54.34 -19.09 18.30
N ARG A 1077 54.10 -20.26 18.91
CA ARG A 1077 54.25 -21.58 18.27
C ARG A 1077 53.34 -21.74 17.05
N VAL A 1078 52.06 -21.43 17.18
CA VAL A 1078 51.05 -21.67 16.13
C VAL A 1078 51.19 -20.72 14.93
N LEU A 1079 51.87 -19.58 15.09
CA LEU A 1079 52.15 -18.63 14.01
C LEU A 1079 53.21 -19.13 13.01
N LYS A 1080 53.01 -18.80 11.75
CA LYS A 1080 54.01 -18.90 10.67
C LYS A 1080 55.15 -17.89 10.86
N PRO A 1081 56.34 -18.12 10.29
CA PRO A 1081 57.36 -17.07 10.17
C PRO A 1081 56.80 -15.85 9.44
N GLY A 1082 56.95 -14.65 10.02
CA GLY A 1082 56.36 -13.41 9.52
C GLY A 1082 54.89 -13.17 9.89
N GLY A 1083 54.24 -14.10 10.60
CA GLY A 1083 52.90 -13.92 11.14
C GLY A 1083 52.88 -13.00 12.38
N PHE A 1084 51.68 -12.65 12.88
CA PHE A 1084 51.54 -11.73 14.02
C PHE A 1084 50.47 -12.12 15.05
N ALA A 1085 50.68 -11.73 16.30
CA ALA A 1085 49.66 -11.75 17.35
C ALA A 1085 49.15 -10.33 17.61
N LEU A 1086 47.83 -10.14 17.51
CA LEU A 1086 47.11 -8.93 17.91
C LEU A 1086 46.38 -9.20 19.23
N ILE A 1087 46.64 -8.37 20.24
CA ILE A 1087 46.13 -8.55 21.60
C ILE A 1087 45.48 -7.25 22.07
N THR A 1088 44.28 -7.34 22.67
CA THR A 1088 43.66 -6.27 23.47
C THR A 1088 43.28 -6.77 24.86
N LEU A 1089 43.49 -5.92 25.87
CA LEU A 1089 43.21 -6.16 27.29
C LEU A 1089 43.28 -4.82 28.06
N PRO A 1090 42.88 -4.72 29.34
CA PRO A 1090 42.81 -3.45 30.05
C PRO A 1090 44.18 -2.86 30.40
N ASP A 1091 44.32 -1.54 30.21
CA ASP A 1091 45.48 -0.76 30.64
C ASP A 1091 45.39 -0.45 32.14
N ILE A 1092 45.95 -1.34 32.98
CA ILE A 1092 45.89 -1.15 34.44
C ILE A 1092 46.67 0.09 34.91
N GLN A 1093 47.47 0.74 34.06
CA GLN A 1093 48.11 2.00 34.44
C GLN A 1093 47.07 3.12 34.57
N LYS A 1094 46.22 3.30 33.55
CA LYS A 1094 45.14 4.31 33.57
C LYS A 1094 44.07 4.00 34.62
N VAL A 1095 43.79 2.72 34.84
CA VAL A 1095 42.88 2.28 35.92
C VAL A 1095 43.49 2.61 37.29
N ALA A 1096 44.81 2.45 37.48
CA ALA A 1096 45.48 2.84 38.72
C ALA A 1096 45.54 4.37 38.91
N GLU A 1097 45.66 5.16 37.83
CA GLU A 1097 45.59 6.63 37.88
C GLU A 1097 44.23 7.09 38.45
N LEU A 1098 43.11 6.52 38.01
CA LEU A 1098 41.77 6.78 38.58
C LEU A 1098 41.61 6.34 40.04
N VAL A 1099 42.28 5.25 40.44
CA VAL A 1099 42.27 4.78 41.84
C VAL A 1099 43.07 5.72 42.75
N ILE A 1100 44.12 6.36 42.23
CA ILE A 1100 44.90 7.41 42.93
C ILE A 1100 44.07 8.68 43.10
N GLU A 1101 43.20 9.02 42.15
CA GLU A 1101 42.22 10.11 42.26
C GLU A 1101 41.09 9.82 43.27
N GLY A 1102 40.90 8.55 43.64
CA GLY A 1102 39.92 8.09 44.63
C GLY A 1102 38.70 7.38 44.04
N ASN A 1103 38.57 7.34 42.71
CA ASN A 1103 37.35 6.98 41.98
C ASN A 1103 37.12 5.44 41.87
N LEU A 1104 37.59 4.66 42.85
CA LEU A 1104 37.73 3.18 42.78
C LEU A 1104 36.43 2.42 42.47
N GLU A 1105 35.29 2.91 42.98
CA GLU A 1105 33.97 2.29 42.80
C GLU A 1105 33.02 3.09 41.89
N ASP A 1106 33.47 4.25 41.38
CA ASP A 1106 32.67 5.11 40.51
C ASP A 1106 32.54 4.52 39.09
N THR A 1107 31.40 4.74 38.45
CA THR A 1107 31.13 4.23 37.11
C THR A 1107 31.97 4.96 36.07
N LEU A 1108 32.82 4.22 35.35
CA LEU A 1108 33.60 4.74 34.22
C LEU A 1108 32.74 4.81 32.95
N TYR A 1109 32.03 3.73 32.67
CA TYR A 1109 31.12 3.59 31.54
C TYR A 1109 30.11 2.47 31.80
N VAL A 1110 29.03 2.45 31.03
CA VAL A 1110 27.96 1.45 31.11
C VAL A 1110 28.07 0.49 29.94
N THR A 1111 28.01 -0.81 30.23
CA THR A 1111 27.99 -1.89 29.25
C THR A 1111 26.63 -2.58 29.22
N TYR A 1112 26.41 -3.46 28.25
CA TYR A 1112 25.25 -4.36 28.22
C TYR A 1112 25.08 -5.18 29.52
N ALA A 1113 26.19 -5.49 30.22
CA ALA A 1113 26.20 -6.21 31.49
C ALA A 1113 26.14 -5.29 32.74
N GLY A 1114 25.84 -4.00 32.55
CA GLY A 1114 25.75 -2.99 33.62
C GLY A 1114 26.94 -2.01 33.67
N PRO A 1115 26.96 -1.10 34.66
CA PRO A 1115 28.07 -0.18 34.89
C PRO A 1115 29.35 -0.93 35.28
N LEU A 1116 30.51 -0.42 34.83
CA LEU A 1116 31.84 -0.88 35.25
C LEU A 1116 32.58 0.25 35.96
N ALA A 1117 33.21 -0.09 37.09
CA ALA A 1117 34.10 0.79 37.86
C ALA A 1117 35.57 0.30 37.80
N PRO A 1118 36.58 1.08 38.23
CA PRO A 1118 37.98 0.62 38.27
C PRO A 1118 38.16 -0.72 38.99
N VAL A 1119 37.43 -0.94 40.09
CA VAL A 1119 37.45 -2.21 40.83
C VAL A 1119 36.99 -3.42 39.98
N ASP A 1120 36.02 -3.25 39.07
CA ASP A 1120 35.57 -4.32 38.17
C ASP A 1120 36.60 -4.62 37.07
N ILE A 1121 37.41 -3.64 36.66
CA ILE A 1121 38.51 -3.84 35.71
C ILE A 1121 39.75 -4.45 36.41
N LEU A 1122 39.97 -4.17 37.70
CA LEU A 1122 41.10 -4.71 38.46
C LEU A 1122 40.91 -6.17 38.91
N TYR A 1123 39.68 -6.58 39.22
CA TYR A 1123 39.39 -7.90 39.80
C TYR A 1123 38.42 -8.77 38.97
N GLY A 1124 37.90 -8.22 37.86
CA GLY A 1124 36.83 -8.84 37.09
C GLY A 1124 35.45 -8.41 37.58
N GLN A 1125 34.45 -8.55 36.70
CA GLN A 1125 33.12 -7.97 36.92
C GLN A 1125 32.41 -8.55 38.17
N ARG A 1126 32.14 -7.70 39.17
CA ARG A 1126 31.58 -8.11 40.47
C ARG A 1126 30.23 -8.83 40.33
N SER A 1127 29.37 -8.39 39.41
CA SER A 1127 28.06 -9.00 39.15
C SER A 1127 28.16 -10.43 38.58
N ALA A 1128 29.05 -10.65 37.60
CA ALA A 1128 29.27 -11.97 37.01
C ALA A 1128 29.90 -12.96 38.01
N ILE A 1129 30.86 -12.49 38.83
CA ILE A 1129 31.47 -13.27 39.90
C ILE A 1129 30.44 -13.64 40.98
N ALA A 1130 29.57 -12.69 41.37
CA ALA A 1130 28.45 -12.96 42.29
C ALA A 1130 27.41 -13.95 41.72
N ALA A 1131 27.22 -13.96 40.39
CA ALA A 1131 26.43 -14.96 39.68
C ALA A 1131 27.15 -16.32 39.47
N GLY A 1132 28.28 -16.55 40.14
CA GLY A 1132 29.01 -17.82 40.11
C GLY A 1132 29.94 -18.01 38.91
N ARG A 1133 30.08 -17.01 38.01
CA ARG A 1133 30.97 -17.07 36.84
C ARG A 1133 32.40 -16.73 37.25
N ILE A 1134 32.99 -17.56 38.12
CA ILE A 1134 34.32 -17.30 38.74
C ILE A 1134 35.45 -17.21 37.69
N TYR A 1135 35.27 -17.74 36.49
CA TYR A 1135 36.21 -17.55 35.37
C TYR A 1135 36.37 -16.09 34.95
N MET A 1136 35.35 -15.24 35.15
CA MET A 1136 35.39 -13.79 34.87
C MET A 1136 36.28 -13.00 35.82
N ALA A 1137 36.87 -13.63 36.85
CA ALA A 1137 37.81 -12.95 37.75
C ALA A 1137 39.14 -12.64 37.03
N HIS A 1138 39.67 -11.44 37.23
CA HIS A 1138 41.00 -11.05 36.74
C HIS A 1138 42.06 -11.50 37.75
N LYS A 1139 43.09 -12.21 37.25
CA LYS A 1139 44.17 -12.85 38.03
C LYS A 1139 45.54 -12.23 37.74
N THR A 1140 45.63 -11.37 36.74
CA THR A 1140 46.81 -10.57 36.37
C THR A 1140 46.38 -9.32 35.60
N GLY A 1141 47.27 -8.35 35.44
CA GLY A 1141 47.03 -7.14 34.64
C GLY A 1141 48.29 -6.62 33.97
N PHE A 1142 48.14 -5.68 33.02
CA PHE A 1142 49.20 -5.29 32.09
C PHE A 1142 49.29 -3.78 31.88
N THR A 1143 50.53 -3.31 31.77
CA THR A 1143 50.88 -1.98 31.23
C THR A 1143 51.53 -2.19 29.87
N ALA A 1144 51.61 -1.15 29.03
CA ALA A 1144 52.31 -1.25 27.74
C ALA A 1144 53.75 -1.80 27.88
N THR A 1145 54.44 -1.42 28.96
CA THR A 1145 55.79 -1.91 29.30
C THR A 1145 55.80 -3.40 29.63
N THR A 1146 54.90 -3.87 30.52
CA THR A 1146 54.91 -5.27 30.97
C THR A 1146 54.33 -6.23 29.93
N LEU A 1147 53.42 -5.78 29.07
CA LEU A 1147 52.95 -6.56 27.91
C LEU A 1147 54.05 -6.71 26.86
N ARG A 1148 54.76 -5.63 26.51
CA ARG A 1148 55.93 -5.70 25.60
C ARG A 1148 56.98 -6.67 26.11
N GLN A 1149 57.39 -6.56 27.37
CA GLN A 1149 58.40 -7.45 27.97
C GLN A 1149 57.98 -8.93 27.95
N LYS A 1150 56.71 -9.25 28.15
CA LYS A 1150 56.19 -10.62 28.07
C LYS A 1150 56.16 -11.16 26.63
N LEU A 1151 55.88 -10.31 25.64
CA LEU A 1151 55.95 -10.67 24.22
C LEU A 1151 57.41 -10.88 23.76
N GLU A 1152 58.34 -10.01 24.18
CA GLU A 1152 59.78 -10.17 23.95
C GLU A 1152 60.30 -11.50 24.53
N GLN A 1153 59.87 -11.86 25.74
CA GLN A 1153 60.22 -13.13 26.40
C GLN A 1153 59.63 -14.37 25.72
N ALA A 1154 58.48 -14.24 25.06
CA ALA A 1154 57.87 -15.30 24.25
C ALA A 1154 58.49 -15.45 22.84
N GLY A 1155 59.42 -14.56 22.47
CA GLY A 1155 60.16 -14.60 21.21
C GLY A 1155 59.64 -13.67 20.11
N PHE A 1156 58.58 -12.89 20.36
CA PHE A 1156 58.05 -11.94 19.38
C PHE A 1156 59.04 -10.81 19.11
N GLN A 1157 59.10 -10.41 17.84
CA GLN A 1157 59.93 -9.34 17.32
C GLN A 1157 59.06 -8.13 16.92
N ARG A 1158 59.67 -6.94 16.88
CA ARG A 1158 59.03 -5.68 16.44
C ARG A 1158 57.66 -5.43 17.12
N ILE A 1159 57.67 -5.32 18.45
CA ILE A 1159 56.43 -5.22 19.25
C ILE A 1159 55.95 -3.76 19.36
N GLU A 1160 54.88 -3.47 18.63
CA GLU A 1160 54.20 -2.17 18.60
C GLU A 1160 53.05 -2.19 19.65
N THR A 1161 52.85 -1.09 20.38
CA THR A 1161 51.91 -1.01 21.52
C THR A 1161 51.23 0.36 21.56
N SER A 1162 49.92 0.40 21.74
CA SER A 1162 49.13 1.64 21.84
C SER A 1162 48.06 1.52 22.93
N THR A 1163 47.58 2.65 23.46
CA THR A 1163 46.52 2.66 24.46
C THR A 1163 45.40 3.61 24.04
N GLU A 1164 44.16 3.13 24.09
CA GLU A 1164 42.96 3.80 23.61
C GLU A 1164 41.89 3.69 24.70
N GLU A 1165 41.47 4.84 25.25
CA GLU A 1165 40.72 4.90 26.51
C GLU A 1165 41.32 3.97 27.58
N PHE A 1166 40.58 2.99 28.08
CA PHE A 1166 41.05 2.00 29.07
C PHE A 1166 41.65 0.72 28.48
N ASN A 1167 41.78 0.62 27.16
CA ASN A 1167 42.29 -0.56 26.46
C ASN A 1167 43.78 -0.39 26.09
N LEU A 1168 44.55 -1.44 26.34
CA LEU A 1168 45.93 -1.61 25.90
C LEU A 1168 45.98 -2.61 24.75
N TRP A 1169 46.40 -2.11 23.59
CA TRP A 1169 46.62 -2.89 22.38
C TRP A 1169 48.10 -3.22 22.20
N ALA A 1170 48.40 -4.44 21.74
CA ALA A 1170 49.73 -4.85 21.30
C ALA A 1170 49.69 -5.65 20.01
N MET A 1171 50.68 -5.40 19.15
CA MET A 1171 50.96 -6.15 17.92
C MET A 1171 52.39 -6.69 18.00
N GLY A 1172 52.57 -8.02 17.95
CA GLY A 1172 53.89 -8.67 17.94
C GLY A 1172 54.05 -9.59 16.74
N TYR A 1173 55.19 -9.51 16.04
CA TYR A 1173 55.49 -10.31 14.84
C TYR A 1173 56.43 -11.49 15.18
N LYS A 1174 56.44 -12.54 14.34
CA LYS A 1174 57.28 -13.74 14.51
C LYS A 1174 58.49 -13.78 13.58
#